data_AF-A0A812Y1G6-F1
#
_entry.id   AF-A0A812Y1G6-F1
#
_cell.length_a   1.000
_cell.length_b   1.000
_cell.length_c   1.000
_cell.angle_alpha   90.00
_cell.angle_beta   90.00
_cell.angle_gamma   90.00
#
_symmetry.space_group_name_H-M   'P 1'
#
loop_
_entity.id
_entity.type
_entity.pdbx_description
1 polymer ?
#
loop_
_entity_poly.entity_id
_entity_poly.type
_entity_poly.pdbx_seq_one_letter_code
_entity_poly.pdbx_strand_id
1 'polypeptide(L)'
;MPAPTSSSLPPFDAAVAAPVYLTRDIPGIGGTIKIRPDDFLVTELPLYQPAGHGEHIYMLIEKRGLSTLQLRDIVARHFKVGKRSIGHAGLKDKHAITQQVISVHTPGKTPEDFPSLRHDKLTVQWVDLHTNKLKRGHLAGNRFSIRVRDVDPTAVLHANRALQQLAQHGVPNRFGPQRFGLIQNNHEIGRALILGDHQHAIDLLLSPHPLAPKSQHDARELYAAGNFTAAREALPKVFNIERRVLSRLAQDADPQTAITAIDQTAFGFYISAFQSAIFNQVLNNRVADGTHHKLLPGDQGFLLNSRRMFHVEQSDLENSETAARLESGEISPSGPMWGTTMPRATGEIDAIELQALANTGVSTKDLESCESRDHPQMIGGDRRPLRIPVIDPEVEGGVDEHGAYIRCAFELPRGSFATTVMDEIMKENEMSDDIRHICFDWGGVILKICRTWEEGCANAGIEKKTKKAGTACYKKMRAIEPRYQTGQMSDKAFFRSISKACDEAYSIDDVAAVHHAWLLDEYEGVGELIDELNEYADLTTGLFSNTNSLHWDRMEEESPSAFIIEHKHGSHLFGLAKPDEKAFAAYERRVNAAGSQILFFDDSPENVAGARAFGWNAEQVDFKKCTATQVRAHLERLMILEPA
;
A
#
# COMPACT_ATOMS: atom_id res chain seq x y z
N MET A 1 23.95 24.97 13.70
CA MET A 1 22.70 24.63 14.39
C MET A 1 22.76 23.15 14.75
N PRO A 2 22.18 22.70 15.88
CA PRO A 2 22.18 21.28 16.19
C PRO A 2 21.42 20.54 15.09
N ALA A 3 21.84 19.31 14.78
CA ALA A 3 21.13 18.40 13.87
C ALA A 3 19.65 18.29 14.27
N PRO A 4 18.73 18.04 13.31
CA PRO A 4 17.31 17.86 13.61
C PRO A 4 17.18 16.83 14.73
N THR A 5 16.51 17.25 15.80
CA THR A 5 16.34 16.43 17.00
C THR A 5 15.34 15.34 16.65
N SER A 6 15.79 14.08 16.67
CA SER A 6 14.89 12.94 16.49
C SER A 6 13.84 13.00 17.58
N SER A 7 12.57 13.13 17.19
CA SER A 7 11.42 12.92 18.07
C SER A 7 11.62 11.63 18.88
N SER A 8 11.37 11.70 20.19
CA SER A 8 11.43 10.53 21.09
C SER A 8 10.23 9.58 20.92
N LEU A 9 9.28 9.95 20.06
CA LEU A 9 8.11 9.16 19.77
C LEU A 9 8.35 8.30 18.53
N PRO A 10 8.04 6.99 18.56
CA PRO A 10 8.20 6.14 17.39
C PRO A 10 7.36 6.64 16.21
N PRO A 11 7.77 6.33 14.96
CA PRO A 11 6.99 6.60 13.75
C PRO A 11 5.58 6.02 13.90
N PHE A 12 4.58 6.74 13.38
CA PHE A 12 3.19 6.31 13.45
C PHE A 12 2.78 5.69 12.11
N ASP A 13 3.35 4.51 11.83
CA ASP A 13 3.18 3.79 10.56
C ASP A 13 1.82 3.08 10.43
N ALA A 14 0.99 3.04 11.48
CA ALA A 14 -0.31 2.36 11.44
C ALA A 14 -1.28 2.95 10.40
N ALA A 15 -1.00 4.17 9.90
CA ALA A 15 -1.76 4.82 8.82
C ALA A 15 -1.47 4.24 7.43
N VAL A 16 -0.25 3.72 7.23
CA VAL A 16 0.31 3.20 5.96
C VAL A 16 0.43 1.67 6.00
N ALA A 17 0.18 1.05 7.15
CA ALA A 17 0.12 -0.40 7.28
C ALA A 17 -0.80 -1.02 6.22
N ALA A 18 -0.30 -2.09 5.59
CA ALA A 18 -0.98 -2.79 4.51
C ALA A 18 -2.46 -3.06 4.88
N PRO A 19 -3.39 -2.86 3.94
CA PRO A 19 -4.80 -3.07 4.21
C PRO A 19 -5.06 -4.51 4.65
N VAL A 20 -5.76 -4.68 5.79
CA VAL A 20 -6.36 -5.97 6.09
C VAL A 20 -7.58 -6.11 5.19
N TYR A 21 -7.43 -6.85 4.09
CA TYR A 21 -8.52 -7.13 3.17
C TYR A 21 -9.59 -8.00 3.83
N LEU A 22 -10.84 -7.62 3.66
CA LEU A 22 -11.98 -8.48 4.02
C LEU A 22 -11.91 -9.80 3.25
N THR A 23 -11.47 -9.73 1.99
CA THR A 23 -11.43 -10.84 1.04
C THR A 23 -10.05 -11.51 0.96
N ARG A 24 -9.23 -11.41 2.01
CA ARG A 24 -7.84 -11.93 2.06
C ARG A 24 -7.71 -13.44 1.79
N ASP A 25 -8.78 -14.21 1.98
CA ASP A 25 -8.85 -15.64 1.68
C ASP A 25 -9.14 -15.93 0.20
N ILE A 26 -9.40 -14.90 -0.61
CA ILE A 26 -9.67 -14.98 -2.05
C ILE A 26 -8.48 -14.36 -2.80
N PRO A 27 -7.80 -15.10 -3.69
CA PRO A 27 -6.72 -14.55 -4.50
C PRO A 27 -7.16 -13.30 -5.27
N GLY A 28 -6.29 -12.28 -5.33
CA GLY A 28 -6.51 -11.10 -6.16
C GLY A 28 -6.55 -11.45 -7.65
N ILE A 29 -7.31 -10.67 -8.42
CA ILE A 29 -7.33 -10.84 -9.89
C ILE A 29 -6.20 -10.07 -10.59
N GLY A 30 -5.49 -9.19 -9.88
CA GLY A 30 -4.49 -8.29 -10.45
C GLY A 30 -5.07 -7.36 -11.51
N GLY A 31 -4.27 -7.10 -12.54
CA GLY A 31 -4.66 -6.32 -13.71
C GLY A 31 -4.71 -4.81 -13.49
N THR A 32 -5.18 -4.11 -14.51
CA THR A 32 -5.15 -2.64 -14.59
C THR A 32 -6.53 -2.08 -14.92
N ILE A 33 -6.90 -0.97 -14.28
CA ILE A 33 -8.11 -0.19 -14.58
C ILE A 33 -7.77 1.13 -15.26
N LYS A 34 -8.78 1.76 -15.90
CA LYS A 34 -8.65 3.09 -16.54
C LYS A 34 -7.60 3.16 -17.67
N ILE A 35 -7.25 2.03 -18.29
CA ILE A 35 -6.46 2.02 -19.54
C ILE A 35 -7.17 2.85 -20.62
N ARG A 36 -8.50 2.72 -20.71
CA ARG A 36 -9.34 3.46 -21.65
C ARG A 36 -10.56 4.04 -20.93
N PRO A 37 -11.10 5.19 -21.40
CA PRO A 37 -12.35 5.73 -20.85
C PRO A 37 -13.51 4.73 -20.92
N ASP A 38 -13.54 3.91 -21.97
CA ASP A 38 -14.56 2.90 -22.26
C ASP A 38 -14.49 1.67 -21.32
N ASP A 39 -13.39 1.51 -20.58
CA ASP A 39 -13.25 0.48 -19.55
C ASP A 39 -13.74 0.97 -18.17
N PHE A 40 -14.11 2.25 -18.04
CA PHE A 40 -14.53 2.84 -16.78
C PHE A 40 -15.83 3.65 -16.95
N LEU A 41 -16.96 2.97 -16.75
CA LEU A 41 -18.29 3.57 -16.90
C LEU A 41 -18.85 3.96 -15.53
N VAL A 42 -19.37 5.18 -15.43
CA VAL A 42 -20.00 5.70 -14.20
C VAL A 42 -21.35 6.33 -14.54
N THR A 43 -22.42 5.78 -14.00
CA THR A 43 -23.77 6.34 -14.14
C THR A 43 -24.24 6.90 -12.80
N GLU A 44 -24.54 8.19 -12.76
CA GLU A 44 -25.12 8.83 -11.58
C GLU A 44 -26.53 8.31 -11.32
N LEU A 45 -26.81 7.96 -10.06
CA LEU A 45 -28.14 7.56 -9.61
C LEU A 45 -28.83 8.81 -9.01
N PRO A 46 -29.86 9.37 -9.67
CA PRO A 46 -30.55 10.56 -9.18
C PRO A 46 -31.18 10.30 -7.81
N LEU A 47 -31.19 11.32 -6.94
CA LEU A 47 -31.88 11.21 -5.66
C LEU A 47 -33.42 11.17 -5.81
N TYR A 48 -33.91 11.72 -6.91
CA TYR A 48 -35.31 11.82 -7.28
C TYR A 48 -35.43 11.99 -8.78
N GLN A 49 -36.59 11.64 -9.34
CA GLN A 49 -36.88 11.80 -10.76
C GLN A 49 -37.27 13.26 -11.10
N PRO A 50 -37.12 13.70 -12.37
CA PRO A 50 -37.67 14.97 -12.83
C PRO A 50 -39.18 15.08 -12.57
N ALA A 51 -39.68 16.30 -12.44
CA ALA A 51 -41.07 16.54 -12.04
C ALA A 51 -42.02 16.68 -13.25
N GLY A 52 -41.49 16.79 -14.47
CA GLY A 52 -42.26 17.13 -15.66
C GLY A 52 -42.64 18.62 -15.77
N HIS A 53 -42.35 19.42 -14.74
CA HIS A 53 -42.67 20.86 -14.70
C HIS A 53 -41.66 21.65 -13.87
N GLY A 54 -41.64 22.97 -14.07
CA GLY A 54 -40.79 23.91 -13.32
C GLY A 54 -39.91 24.77 -14.22
N GLU A 55 -38.99 25.52 -13.60
CA GLU A 55 -38.11 26.49 -14.28
C GLU A 55 -36.70 25.94 -14.57
N HIS A 56 -36.44 24.69 -14.22
CA HIS A 56 -35.16 24.04 -14.46
C HIS A 56 -35.29 22.92 -15.47
N ILE A 57 -34.49 23.00 -16.53
CA ILE A 57 -34.31 21.89 -17.48
C ILE A 57 -33.29 20.93 -16.90
N TYR A 58 -33.69 19.69 -16.63
CA TYR A 58 -32.82 18.58 -16.25
C TYR A 58 -32.45 17.79 -17.50
N MET A 59 -31.18 17.42 -17.62
CA MET A 59 -30.69 16.58 -18.71
C MET A 59 -29.75 15.52 -18.16
N LEU A 60 -29.99 14.25 -18.49
CA LEU A 60 -28.97 13.22 -18.32
C LEU A 60 -28.02 13.29 -19.50
N ILE A 61 -26.76 13.56 -19.21
CA ILE A 61 -25.72 13.73 -20.22
C ILE A 61 -24.66 12.65 -20.01
N GLU A 62 -24.44 11.84 -21.04
CA GLU A 62 -23.25 11.03 -21.17
C GLU A 62 -22.11 11.89 -21.72
N LYS A 63 -20.93 11.80 -21.11
CA LYS A 63 -19.73 12.52 -21.55
C LYS A 63 -18.53 11.58 -21.66
N ARG A 64 -17.65 11.85 -22.63
CA ARG A 64 -16.37 11.17 -22.82
C ARG A 64 -15.22 12.18 -22.87
N GLY A 65 -14.18 11.98 -22.06
CA GLY A 65 -12.98 12.83 -22.08
C GLY A 65 -13.19 14.29 -21.64
N LEU A 66 -14.29 14.58 -20.94
CA LEU A 66 -14.64 15.90 -20.41
C LEU A 66 -14.76 15.84 -18.89
N SER A 67 -14.30 16.88 -18.18
CA SER A 67 -14.65 17.06 -16.77
C SER A 67 -16.06 17.64 -16.61
N THR A 68 -16.68 17.48 -15.43
CA THR A 68 -17.99 18.10 -15.14
C THR A 68 -17.96 19.63 -15.30
N LEU A 69 -16.82 20.28 -15.00
CA LEU A 69 -16.67 21.73 -15.17
C LEU A 69 -16.63 22.13 -16.66
N GLN A 70 -15.99 21.34 -17.52
CA GLN A 70 -16.00 21.57 -18.96
C GLN A 70 -17.40 21.34 -19.55
N LEU A 71 -18.10 20.29 -19.10
CA LEU A 71 -19.50 20.04 -19.49
C LEU A 71 -20.38 21.26 -19.13
N ARG A 72 -20.24 21.78 -17.90
CA ARG A 72 -20.97 22.97 -17.46
C ARG A 72 -20.77 24.16 -18.40
N ASP A 73 -19.55 24.35 -18.88
CA ASP A 73 -19.19 25.46 -19.78
C ASP A 73 -19.76 25.28 -21.20
N ILE A 74 -19.90 24.03 -21.66
CA ILE A 74 -20.58 23.71 -22.92
C ILE A 74 -22.09 23.99 -22.78
N VAL A 75 -22.72 23.46 -21.73
CA VAL A 75 -24.15 23.63 -21.46
C VAL A 75 -24.52 25.10 -21.27
N ALA A 76 -23.75 25.85 -20.49
CA ALA A 76 -24.01 27.28 -20.26
C ALA A 76 -24.03 28.09 -21.57
N ARG A 77 -23.06 27.84 -22.47
CA ARG A 77 -22.99 28.49 -23.77
C ARG A 77 -24.18 28.12 -24.66
N HIS A 78 -24.57 26.86 -24.67
CA HIS A 78 -25.70 26.37 -25.47
C HIS A 78 -27.02 27.05 -25.07
N PHE A 79 -27.35 27.06 -23.77
CA PHE A 79 -28.56 27.69 -23.25
C PHE A 79 -28.47 29.22 -23.13
N LYS A 80 -27.30 29.81 -23.46
CA LYS A 80 -27.03 31.25 -23.34
C LYS A 80 -27.28 31.79 -21.92
N VAL A 81 -26.88 31.03 -20.91
CA VAL A 81 -27.03 31.38 -19.49
C VAL A 81 -25.67 31.47 -18.80
N GLY A 82 -25.62 32.15 -17.65
CA GLY A 82 -24.42 32.16 -16.80
C GLY A 82 -24.15 30.81 -16.15
N LYS A 83 -22.87 30.51 -15.85
CA LYS A 83 -22.45 29.25 -15.18
C LYS A 83 -23.17 28.99 -13.85
N ARG A 84 -23.61 30.05 -13.16
CA ARG A 84 -24.40 29.98 -11.92
C ARG A 84 -25.81 29.43 -12.12
N SER A 85 -26.36 29.48 -13.33
CA SER A 85 -27.64 28.87 -13.68
C SER A 85 -27.54 27.36 -13.86
N ILE A 86 -26.31 26.82 -13.97
CA ILE A 86 -26.07 25.39 -14.12
C ILE A 86 -25.84 24.73 -12.76
N GLY A 87 -26.49 23.60 -12.53
CA GLY A 87 -26.39 22.77 -11.33
C GLY A 87 -25.92 21.35 -11.68
N HIS A 88 -25.23 20.72 -10.74
CA HIS A 88 -24.75 19.33 -10.80
C HIS A 88 -24.71 18.75 -9.38
N ALA A 89 -24.93 17.44 -9.24
CA ALA A 89 -24.95 16.77 -7.95
C ALA A 89 -23.56 16.37 -7.43
N GLY A 90 -22.61 16.10 -8.34
CA GLY A 90 -21.23 15.78 -8.02
C GLY A 90 -20.29 16.02 -9.20
N LEU A 91 -18.99 15.96 -8.95
CA LEU A 91 -17.98 15.94 -10.01
C LEU A 91 -17.79 14.50 -10.48
N LYS A 92 -17.54 14.31 -11.78
CA LYS A 92 -17.21 13.01 -12.37
C LYS A 92 -15.88 13.07 -13.10
N ASP A 93 -15.20 11.94 -13.12
CA ASP A 93 -13.87 11.79 -13.72
C ASP A 93 -13.87 12.16 -15.20
N LYS A 94 -12.76 12.74 -15.66
CA LYS A 94 -12.52 13.03 -17.08
C LYS A 94 -12.13 11.77 -17.86
N HIS A 95 -11.38 10.87 -17.21
CA HIS A 95 -10.84 9.63 -17.76
C HIS A 95 -11.82 8.46 -17.55
N ALA A 96 -13.06 8.66 -18.01
CA ALA A 96 -14.17 7.71 -17.88
C ALA A 96 -15.27 8.09 -18.87
N ILE A 97 -16.13 7.14 -19.22
CA ILE A 97 -17.46 7.44 -19.76
C ILE A 97 -18.39 7.65 -18.58
N THR A 98 -19.01 8.83 -18.50
CA THR A 98 -19.86 9.14 -17.34
C THR A 98 -21.20 9.70 -17.74
N GLN A 99 -22.27 9.20 -17.15
CA GLN A 99 -23.62 9.73 -17.25
C GLN A 99 -23.94 10.50 -15.97
N GLN A 100 -24.29 11.78 -16.08
CA GLN A 100 -24.66 12.61 -14.93
C GLN A 100 -25.81 13.56 -15.28
N VAL A 101 -26.60 13.92 -14.28
CA VAL A 101 -27.69 14.88 -14.46
C VAL A 101 -27.16 16.30 -14.31
N ILE A 102 -27.52 17.16 -15.24
CA ILE A 102 -27.25 18.59 -15.20
C ILE A 102 -28.59 19.34 -15.18
N SER A 103 -28.72 20.30 -14.27
CA SER A 103 -29.87 21.21 -14.26
C SER A 103 -29.49 22.57 -14.83
N VAL A 104 -30.37 23.18 -15.62
CA VAL A 104 -30.18 24.52 -16.20
C VAL A 104 -31.38 25.37 -15.85
N HIS A 105 -31.15 26.47 -15.13
CA HIS A 105 -32.21 27.42 -14.78
C HIS A 105 -32.57 28.31 -15.98
N THR A 106 -33.79 28.14 -16.50
CA THR A 106 -34.32 28.90 -17.65
C THR A 106 -35.78 29.29 -17.38
N PRO A 107 -36.03 30.30 -16.53
CA PRO A 107 -37.38 30.76 -16.21
C PRO A 107 -38.22 31.05 -17.45
N GLY A 108 -39.45 30.53 -17.46
CA GLY A 108 -40.41 30.73 -18.54
C GLY A 108 -40.04 30.10 -19.89
N LYS A 109 -39.05 29.19 -19.92
CA LYS A 109 -38.65 28.46 -21.13
C LYS A 109 -38.65 26.96 -20.91
N THR A 110 -38.96 26.22 -21.97
CA THR A 110 -38.94 24.75 -22.00
C THR A 110 -37.77 24.24 -22.86
N PRO A 111 -37.45 22.94 -22.85
CA PRO A 111 -36.43 22.37 -23.71
C PRO A 111 -36.61 22.68 -25.21
N GLU A 112 -37.86 22.79 -25.67
CA GLU A 112 -38.22 23.07 -27.07
C GLU A 112 -37.84 24.49 -27.53
N ASP A 113 -37.64 25.42 -26.60
CA ASP A 113 -37.20 26.80 -26.90
C ASP A 113 -35.71 26.89 -27.30
N PHE A 114 -34.98 25.78 -27.23
CA PHE A 114 -33.56 25.69 -27.51
C PHE A 114 -33.28 24.71 -28.65
N PRO A 115 -32.25 24.95 -29.47
CA PRO A 115 -31.79 23.94 -30.42
C PRO A 115 -31.33 22.69 -29.67
N SER A 116 -31.32 21.52 -30.30
CA SER A 116 -30.76 20.32 -29.65
C SER A 116 -29.27 20.51 -29.33
N LEU A 117 -28.87 20.13 -28.12
CA LEU A 117 -27.47 20.16 -27.68
C LEU A 117 -26.67 19.08 -28.42
N ARG A 118 -25.86 19.50 -29.40
CA ARG A 118 -24.97 18.63 -30.18
C ARG A 118 -23.50 18.98 -29.90
N HIS A 119 -22.69 17.98 -29.59
CA HIS A 119 -21.24 18.14 -29.38
C HIS A 119 -20.55 16.77 -29.40
N ASP A 120 -19.40 16.65 -30.07
CA ASP A 120 -18.75 15.36 -30.39
C ASP A 120 -18.35 14.48 -29.19
N LYS A 121 -18.33 15.07 -28.00
CA LYS A 121 -17.91 14.42 -26.74
C LYS A 121 -19.04 14.19 -25.73
N LEU A 122 -20.29 14.46 -26.11
CA LEU A 122 -21.43 14.25 -25.24
C LEU A 122 -22.66 13.77 -26.02
N THR A 123 -23.50 13.01 -25.31
CA THR A 123 -24.81 12.57 -25.79
C THR A 123 -25.84 12.91 -24.73
N VAL A 124 -26.92 13.58 -25.12
CA VAL A 124 -28.07 13.84 -24.24
C VAL A 124 -28.97 12.60 -24.29
N GLN A 125 -29.16 11.94 -23.15
CA GLN A 125 -29.95 10.71 -23.04
C GLN A 125 -31.43 11.01 -22.87
N TRP A 126 -31.76 11.98 -22.02
CA TRP A 126 -33.11 12.51 -21.86
C TRP A 126 -33.07 13.94 -21.37
N VAL A 127 -34.19 14.64 -21.56
CA VAL A 127 -34.43 16.00 -21.08
C VAL A 127 -35.82 16.07 -20.48
N ASP A 128 -35.96 16.72 -19.33
CA ASP A 128 -37.24 16.96 -18.69
C ASP A 128 -37.19 18.21 -17.79
N LEU A 129 -38.33 18.67 -17.27
CA LEU A 129 -38.43 19.80 -16.38
C LEU A 129 -38.43 19.38 -14.90
N HIS A 130 -37.91 20.27 -14.07
CA HIS A 130 -37.93 20.12 -12.62
C HIS A 130 -38.05 21.47 -11.91
N THR A 131 -38.49 21.42 -10.65
CA THR A 131 -38.84 22.61 -9.87
C THR A 131 -37.65 23.28 -9.21
N ASN A 132 -36.56 22.55 -8.94
CA ASN A 132 -35.38 23.12 -8.28
C ASN A 132 -34.07 22.83 -9.01
N LYS A 133 -33.10 23.72 -8.79
CA LYS A 133 -31.71 23.53 -9.19
C LYS A 133 -31.10 22.29 -8.53
N LEU A 134 -30.31 21.53 -9.29
CA LEU A 134 -29.48 20.45 -8.75
C LEU A 134 -28.29 21.03 -7.98
N LYS A 135 -28.11 20.62 -6.72
CA LYS A 135 -27.01 21.05 -5.85
C LYS A 135 -26.14 19.85 -5.46
N ARG A 136 -24.95 20.12 -4.93
CA ARG A 136 -24.05 19.09 -4.40
C ARG A 136 -24.80 18.19 -3.41
N GLY A 137 -24.66 16.88 -3.58
CA GLY A 137 -25.33 15.89 -2.74
C GLY A 137 -26.73 15.47 -3.21
N HIS A 138 -27.29 16.07 -4.26
CA HIS A 138 -28.57 15.66 -4.86
C HIS A 138 -28.44 14.41 -5.76
N LEU A 139 -27.72 13.39 -5.29
CA LEU A 139 -27.61 12.08 -5.90
C LEU A 139 -27.70 11.02 -4.80
N ALA A 140 -28.28 9.87 -5.11
CA ALA A 140 -28.27 8.72 -4.20
C ALA A 140 -26.88 8.06 -4.19
N GLY A 141 -26.27 7.93 -5.36
CA GLY A 141 -25.01 7.22 -5.54
C GLY A 141 -24.55 7.17 -6.98
N ASN A 142 -23.72 6.19 -7.30
CA ASN A 142 -23.27 5.92 -8.65
C ASN A 142 -23.25 4.41 -8.91
N ARG A 143 -23.72 4.02 -10.10
CA ARG A 143 -23.46 2.71 -10.68
C ARG A 143 -22.12 2.76 -11.39
N PHE A 144 -21.25 1.82 -11.07
CA PHE A 144 -19.98 1.60 -11.74
C PHE A 144 -20.08 0.35 -12.62
N SER A 145 -19.42 0.40 -13.77
CA SER A 145 -19.13 -0.78 -14.59
C SER A 145 -17.68 -0.65 -15.06
N ILE A 146 -16.80 -1.42 -14.45
CA ILE A 146 -15.35 -1.31 -14.58
C ILE A 146 -14.85 -2.59 -15.22
N ARG A 147 -14.10 -2.46 -16.32
CA ARG A 147 -13.37 -3.56 -16.94
C ARG A 147 -11.92 -3.51 -16.45
N VAL A 148 -11.50 -4.56 -15.76
CA VAL A 148 -10.11 -4.81 -15.40
C VAL A 148 -9.46 -5.55 -16.56
N ARG A 149 -8.34 -5.02 -17.04
CA ARG A 149 -7.55 -5.56 -18.16
C ARG A 149 -6.25 -6.16 -17.65
N ASP A 150 -5.51 -6.84 -18.52
CA ASP A 150 -4.26 -7.53 -18.16
C ASP A 150 -4.48 -8.60 -17.08
N VAL A 151 -5.61 -9.31 -17.19
CA VAL A 151 -6.06 -10.34 -16.24
C VAL A 151 -6.22 -11.69 -16.94
N ASP A 152 -6.08 -12.76 -16.16
CA ASP A 152 -6.55 -14.08 -16.56
C ASP A 152 -8.10 -14.11 -16.49
N PRO A 153 -8.83 -14.32 -17.61
CA PRO A 153 -10.29 -14.41 -17.59
C PRO A 153 -10.85 -15.47 -16.63
N THR A 154 -10.09 -16.51 -16.32
CA THR A 154 -10.53 -17.57 -15.39
C THR A 154 -10.62 -17.06 -13.94
N ALA A 155 -9.91 -15.97 -13.61
CA ALA A 155 -10.00 -15.30 -12.31
C ALA A 155 -11.35 -14.58 -12.09
N VAL A 156 -12.27 -14.60 -13.07
CA VAL A 156 -13.66 -14.12 -12.93
C VAL A 156 -14.36 -14.75 -11.72
N LEU A 157 -14.04 -16.01 -11.38
CA LEU A 157 -14.60 -16.68 -10.21
C LEU A 157 -14.10 -16.05 -8.91
N HIS A 158 -12.83 -15.63 -8.84
CA HIS A 158 -12.28 -14.90 -7.69
C HIS A 158 -12.95 -13.53 -7.55
N ALA A 159 -13.05 -12.78 -8.65
CA ALA A 159 -13.74 -11.49 -8.65
C ALA A 159 -15.20 -11.61 -8.19
N ASN A 160 -15.93 -12.61 -8.70
CA ASN A 160 -17.31 -12.85 -8.29
C ASN A 160 -17.41 -13.18 -6.81
N ARG A 161 -16.58 -14.10 -6.29
CA ARG A 161 -16.59 -14.45 -4.86
C ARG A 161 -16.27 -13.25 -3.97
N ALA A 162 -15.25 -12.47 -4.32
CA ALA A 162 -14.87 -11.27 -3.60
C ALA A 162 -16.00 -10.23 -3.62
N LEU A 163 -16.55 -9.91 -4.79
CA LEU A 163 -17.62 -8.92 -4.90
C LEU A 163 -18.90 -9.34 -4.17
N GLN A 164 -19.26 -10.63 -4.17
CA GLN A 164 -20.40 -11.13 -3.38
C GLN A 164 -20.17 -11.01 -1.87
N GLN A 165 -18.97 -11.30 -1.39
CA GLN A 165 -18.62 -11.10 0.03
C GLN A 165 -18.67 -9.62 0.42
N LEU A 166 -18.20 -8.73 -0.46
CA LEU A 166 -18.30 -7.28 -0.28
C LEU A 166 -19.75 -6.79 -0.28
N ALA A 167 -20.64 -7.38 -1.08
CA ALA A 167 -22.07 -7.07 -1.07
C ALA A 167 -22.76 -7.54 0.22
N GLN A 168 -22.41 -8.73 0.72
CA GLN A 168 -22.99 -9.28 1.94
C GLN A 168 -22.58 -8.50 3.20
N HIS A 169 -21.29 -8.15 3.33
CA HIS A 169 -20.77 -7.57 4.56
C HIS A 169 -20.56 -6.04 4.47
N GLY A 170 -20.52 -5.49 3.27
CA GLY A 170 -20.11 -4.13 2.98
C GLY A 170 -18.58 -4.01 2.89
N VAL A 171 -18.11 -3.11 2.03
CA VAL A 171 -16.67 -2.88 1.82
C VAL A 171 -16.13 -2.09 3.01
N PRO A 172 -14.98 -2.47 3.60
CA PRO A 172 -14.31 -1.66 4.61
C PRO A 172 -14.08 -0.22 4.13
N ASN A 173 -14.57 0.77 4.87
CA ASN A 173 -14.61 2.18 4.45
C ASN A 173 -13.28 2.93 4.69
N ARG A 174 -12.18 2.30 4.29
CA ARG A 174 -10.81 2.77 4.51
C ARG A 174 -10.53 4.10 3.80
N PHE A 175 -9.69 4.94 4.41
CA PHE A 175 -9.04 6.04 3.72
C PHE A 175 -7.81 5.53 2.96
N GLY A 176 -7.81 5.69 1.63
CA GLY A 176 -6.67 5.32 0.78
C GLY A 176 -5.45 6.23 0.93
N PRO A 177 -4.30 5.85 0.33
CA PRO A 177 -3.01 6.52 0.51
C PRO A 177 -3.03 7.99 0.10
N GLN A 178 -3.90 8.39 -0.84
CA GLN A 178 -4.03 9.79 -1.25
C GLN A 178 -4.45 10.72 -0.10
N ARG A 179 -5.07 10.19 0.97
CA ARG A 179 -5.39 10.96 2.19
C ARG A 179 -4.14 11.39 2.94
N PHE A 180 -3.08 10.59 2.88
CA PHE A 180 -1.84 10.78 3.63
C PHE A 180 -0.80 11.59 2.84
N GLY A 181 -1.15 12.04 1.64
CA GLY A 181 -0.28 12.83 0.77
C GLY A 181 0.66 11.95 -0.05
N LEU A 182 1.39 12.57 -0.97
CA LEU A 182 2.31 11.85 -1.86
C LEU A 182 3.45 11.17 -1.12
N ILE A 183 3.92 11.83 -0.06
CA ILE A 183 4.99 11.37 0.83
C ILE A 183 4.43 10.44 1.93
N GLN A 184 3.10 10.29 2.01
CA GLN A 184 2.39 9.44 2.96
C GLN A 184 2.65 9.77 4.44
N ASN A 185 2.92 11.04 4.80
CA ASN A 185 3.22 11.47 6.17
C ASN A 185 2.29 12.57 6.71
N ASN A 186 1.20 12.92 6.02
CA ASN A 186 0.30 13.99 6.46
C ASN A 186 -0.31 13.76 7.85
N HIS A 187 -0.54 12.49 8.24
CA HIS A 187 -1.04 12.13 9.57
C HIS A 187 -0.01 12.38 10.66
N GLU A 188 1.28 12.24 10.35
CA GLU A 188 2.37 12.57 11.29
C GLU A 188 2.50 14.08 11.47
N ILE A 189 2.35 14.85 10.40
CA ILE A 189 2.28 16.31 10.49
C ILE A 189 1.10 16.71 11.38
N GLY A 190 -0.08 16.11 11.16
CA GLY A 190 -1.27 16.34 11.99
C GLY A 190 -1.03 16.00 13.48
N ARG A 191 -0.38 14.88 13.75
CA ARG A 191 0.03 14.46 15.10
C ARG A 191 0.96 15.48 15.76
N ALA A 192 2.01 15.90 15.06
CA ALA A 192 2.97 16.89 15.58
C ALA A 192 2.30 18.23 15.88
N LEU A 193 1.38 18.67 15.02
CA LEU A 193 0.56 19.87 15.24
C LEU A 193 -0.33 19.76 16.48
N ILE A 194 -0.96 18.60 16.71
CA ILE A 194 -1.77 18.36 17.92
C ILE A 194 -0.90 18.46 19.18
N LEU A 195 0.26 17.82 19.17
CA LEU A 195 1.20 17.85 20.30
C LEU A 195 1.83 19.23 20.52
N GLY A 196 1.78 20.12 19.52
CA GLY A 196 2.46 21.41 19.54
C GLY A 196 3.97 21.31 19.28
N ASP A 197 4.42 20.19 18.70
CA ASP A 197 5.81 19.99 18.29
C ASP A 197 6.03 20.62 16.92
N HIS A 198 6.16 21.96 16.93
CA HIS A 198 6.27 22.75 15.72
C HIS A 198 7.54 22.46 14.92
N GLN A 199 8.65 22.15 15.59
CA GLN A 199 9.90 21.81 14.91
C GLN A 199 9.73 20.50 14.15
N HIS A 200 9.20 19.46 14.80
CA HIS A 200 8.98 18.18 14.14
C HIS A 200 7.97 18.28 12.98
N ALA A 201 6.91 19.08 13.12
CA ALA A 201 5.96 19.34 12.03
C ALA A 201 6.64 19.99 10.81
N ILE A 202 7.56 20.94 11.03
CA ILE A 202 8.34 21.57 9.96
C ILE A 202 9.31 20.55 9.33
N ASP A 203 9.97 19.72 10.15
CA ASP A 203 10.89 18.70 9.67
C ASP A 203 10.18 17.67 8.80
N LEU A 204 9.00 17.19 9.19
CA LEU A 204 8.17 16.30 8.38
C LEU A 204 7.75 16.94 7.04
N LEU A 205 7.55 18.27 7.03
CA LEU A 205 7.18 19.01 5.84
C LEU A 205 8.36 19.18 4.87
N LEU A 206 9.58 19.42 5.38
CA LEU A 206 10.70 19.97 4.60
C LEU A 206 11.97 19.10 4.55
N SER A 207 12.13 18.10 5.41
CA SER A 207 13.35 17.26 5.42
C SER A 207 13.42 16.32 4.21
N PRO A 208 14.62 15.82 3.84
CA PRO A 208 14.77 14.78 2.83
C PRO A 208 13.88 13.57 3.14
N HIS A 209 13.23 13.04 2.11
CA HIS A 209 12.33 11.90 2.25
C HIS A 209 12.38 11.01 1.00
N PRO A 210 12.47 9.67 1.12
CA PRO A 210 12.55 8.76 -0.03
C PRO A 210 11.41 8.93 -1.03
N LEU A 211 10.17 9.01 -0.54
CA LEU A 211 8.97 9.20 -1.39
C LEU A 211 8.78 10.64 -1.92
N ALA A 212 9.69 11.59 -1.64
CA ALA A 212 9.56 12.93 -2.17
C ALA A 212 9.81 12.94 -3.69
N PRO A 213 9.04 13.71 -4.49
CA PRO A 213 9.33 13.89 -5.91
C PRO A 213 10.73 14.46 -6.13
N LYS A 214 11.40 14.04 -7.21
CA LYS A 214 12.71 14.58 -7.64
C LYS A 214 12.75 16.11 -7.68
N SER A 215 11.64 16.75 -8.06
CA SER A 215 11.50 18.21 -8.06
C SER A 215 11.63 18.88 -6.68
N GLN A 216 11.63 18.12 -5.59
CA GLN A 216 11.77 18.60 -4.21
C GLN A 216 13.09 18.21 -3.57
N HIS A 217 13.87 17.28 -4.14
CA HIS A 217 15.08 16.72 -3.51
C HIS A 217 16.09 17.80 -3.13
N ASP A 218 16.51 18.63 -4.10
CA ASP A 218 17.45 19.73 -3.84
C ASP A 218 16.96 20.69 -2.75
N ALA A 219 15.68 21.05 -2.78
CA ALA A 219 15.09 21.96 -1.79
C ALA A 219 15.11 21.37 -0.37
N ARG A 220 14.87 20.06 -0.25
CA ARG A 220 14.85 19.33 1.02
C ARG A 220 16.26 19.13 1.57
N GLU A 221 17.24 18.83 0.72
CA GLU A 221 18.66 18.77 1.11
C GLU A 221 19.18 20.14 1.58
N LEU A 222 18.80 21.22 0.87
CA LEU A 222 19.13 22.59 1.27
C LEU A 222 18.49 22.97 2.61
N TYR A 223 17.26 22.49 2.89
CA TYR A 223 16.65 22.65 4.21
C TYR A 223 17.44 21.93 5.30
N ALA A 224 17.83 20.67 5.08
CA ALA A 224 18.64 19.89 6.03
C ALA A 224 20.00 20.54 6.30
N ALA A 225 20.59 21.20 5.29
CA ALA A 225 21.81 21.99 5.43
C ALA A 225 21.60 23.35 6.13
N GLY A 226 20.37 23.71 6.48
CA GLY A 226 20.02 25.00 7.11
C GLY A 226 19.99 26.18 6.14
N ASN A 227 20.00 25.96 4.83
CA ASN A 227 19.99 27.00 3.80
C ASN A 227 18.57 27.31 3.32
N PHE A 228 17.77 27.94 4.18
CA PHE A 228 16.33 28.14 3.96
C PHE A 228 16.00 29.01 2.74
N THR A 229 16.81 30.03 2.43
CA THR A 229 16.61 30.90 1.27
C THR A 229 16.78 30.11 -0.03
N ALA A 230 17.88 29.34 -0.15
CA ALA A 230 18.12 28.51 -1.33
C ALA A 230 17.10 27.38 -1.44
N ALA A 231 16.74 26.73 -0.32
CA ALA A 231 15.69 25.71 -0.27
C ALA A 231 14.37 26.24 -0.84
N ARG A 232 13.96 27.45 -0.44
CA ARG A 232 12.75 28.10 -0.97
C ARG A 232 12.85 28.36 -2.46
N GLU A 233 14.01 28.76 -2.96
CA GLU A 233 14.20 29.08 -4.38
C GLU A 233 14.17 27.82 -5.26
N ALA A 234 14.73 26.72 -4.77
CA ALA A 234 14.70 25.42 -5.42
C ALA A 234 13.30 24.79 -5.45
N LEU A 235 12.45 25.06 -4.45
CA LEU A 235 11.15 24.39 -4.33
C LEU A 235 10.11 24.92 -5.35
N PRO A 236 9.38 24.08 -6.12
CA PRO A 236 8.40 24.53 -7.09
C PRO A 236 7.27 25.40 -6.50
N LYS A 237 6.75 26.36 -7.29
CA LYS A 237 5.71 27.33 -6.85
C LYS A 237 4.38 26.69 -6.44
N VAL A 238 4.12 25.43 -6.79
CA VAL A 238 2.91 24.72 -6.38
C VAL A 238 2.91 24.42 -4.86
N PHE A 239 4.09 24.27 -4.26
CA PHE A 239 4.31 23.99 -2.82
C PHE A 239 4.29 25.28 -1.99
N ASN A 240 3.15 25.98 -2.04
CA ASN A 240 3.04 27.32 -1.45
C ASN A 240 3.19 27.33 0.07
N ILE A 241 2.78 26.26 0.76
CA ILE A 241 2.82 26.19 2.22
C ILE A 241 4.28 26.08 2.67
N GLU A 242 4.99 25.10 2.12
CA GLU A 242 6.41 24.81 2.33
C GLU A 242 7.26 26.04 2.04
N ARG A 243 7.03 26.70 0.90
CA ARG A 243 7.72 27.95 0.53
C ARG A 243 7.47 29.08 1.52
N ARG A 244 6.27 29.18 2.10
CA ARG A 244 5.96 30.21 3.11
C ARG A 244 6.64 29.89 4.44
N VAL A 245 6.65 28.63 4.87
CA VAL A 245 7.39 28.18 6.07
C VAL A 245 8.88 28.49 5.91
N LEU A 246 9.50 28.07 4.79
CA LEU A 246 10.90 28.38 4.48
C LEU A 246 11.18 29.89 4.44
N SER A 247 10.25 30.71 3.95
CA SER A 247 10.40 32.17 3.95
C SER A 247 10.45 32.76 5.36
N ARG A 248 9.70 32.18 6.32
CA ARG A 248 9.73 32.60 7.72
C ARG A 248 11.03 32.17 8.39
N LEU A 249 11.44 30.93 8.17
CA LEU A 249 12.72 30.42 8.69
C LEU A 249 13.92 31.20 8.15
N ALA A 250 13.90 31.60 6.88
CA ALA A 250 14.92 32.47 6.28
C ALA A 250 14.95 33.90 6.87
N GLN A 251 13.93 34.28 7.64
CA GLN A 251 13.84 35.54 8.40
C GLN A 251 14.11 35.31 9.90
N ASP A 252 14.80 34.22 10.24
CA ASP A 252 15.15 33.80 11.60
C ASP A 252 13.93 33.64 12.54
N ALA A 253 12.76 33.35 11.98
CA ALA A 253 11.58 33.02 12.78
C ALA A 253 11.80 31.70 13.51
N ASP A 254 11.43 31.64 14.80
CA ASP A 254 11.39 30.38 15.53
C ASP A 254 10.34 29.41 14.93
N PRO A 255 10.41 28.10 15.22
CA PRO A 255 9.48 27.12 14.68
C PRO A 255 8.01 27.42 14.99
N GLN A 256 7.71 27.95 16.17
CA GLN A 256 6.36 28.34 16.59
C GLN A 256 5.80 29.48 15.74
N THR A 257 6.64 30.41 15.31
CA THR A 257 6.25 31.51 14.43
C THR A 257 6.19 31.04 12.97
N ALA A 258 7.12 30.20 12.54
CA ALA A 258 7.20 29.71 11.17
C ALA A 258 6.01 28.82 10.79
N ILE A 259 5.55 27.95 11.71
CA ILE A 259 4.43 27.02 11.45
C ILE A 259 3.09 27.75 11.20
N THR A 260 2.93 28.98 11.69
CA THR A 260 1.74 29.83 11.42
C THR A 260 1.55 30.17 9.94
N ALA A 261 2.55 29.87 9.09
CA ALA A 261 2.43 29.95 7.65
C ALA A 261 1.47 28.88 7.06
N ILE A 262 1.25 27.78 7.78
CA ILE A 262 0.20 26.79 7.48
C ILE A 262 -1.14 27.47 7.77
N ASP A 263 -1.94 27.69 6.72
CA ASP A 263 -3.24 28.29 6.91
C ASP A 263 -4.25 27.31 7.55
N GLN A 264 -5.38 27.85 8.00
CA GLN A 264 -6.43 27.09 8.66
C GLN A 264 -6.97 25.92 7.81
N THR A 265 -6.96 26.06 6.48
CA THR A 265 -7.46 25.01 5.59
C THR A 265 -6.47 23.85 5.55
N ALA A 266 -5.18 24.15 5.37
CA ALA A 266 -4.11 23.16 5.41
C ALA A 266 -4.01 22.46 6.76
N PHE A 267 -4.14 23.22 7.86
CA PHE A 267 -4.19 22.68 9.21
C PHE A 267 -5.30 21.63 9.34
N GLY A 268 -6.54 21.97 8.96
CA GLY A 268 -7.66 21.04 8.99
C GLY A 268 -7.44 19.78 8.13
N PHE A 269 -6.70 19.88 7.02
CA PHE A 269 -6.32 18.71 6.22
C PHE A 269 -5.36 17.77 6.95
N TYR A 270 -4.33 18.29 7.62
CA TYR A 270 -3.38 17.47 8.39
C TYR A 270 -4.07 16.81 9.60
N ILE A 271 -4.92 17.55 10.32
CA ILE A 271 -5.71 16.98 11.42
C ILE A 271 -6.64 15.87 10.91
N SER A 272 -7.33 16.10 9.79
CA SER A 272 -8.19 15.07 9.19
C SER A 272 -7.40 13.83 8.75
N ALA A 273 -6.16 13.99 8.28
CA ALA A 273 -5.28 12.85 7.96
C ALA A 273 -4.91 12.06 9.22
N PHE A 274 -4.57 12.73 10.33
CA PHE A 274 -4.33 12.08 11.62
C PHE A 274 -5.56 11.29 12.11
N GLN A 275 -6.74 11.89 12.08
CA GLN A 275 -7.99 11.20 12.43
C GLN A 275 -8.24 9.98 11.53
N SER A 276 -7.97 10.12 10.22
CA SER A 276 -8.13 9.05 9.24
C SER A 276 -7.23 7.85 9.52
N ALA A 277 -6.01 8.09 10.02
CA ALA A 277 -5.09 7.02 10.41
C ALA A 277 -5.62 6.20 11.58
N ILE A 278 -6.15 6.85 12.62
CA ILE A 278 -6.74 6.15 13.77
C ILE A 278 -8.00 5.39 13.35
N PHE A 279 -8.84 5.99 12.50
CA PHE A 279 -9.98 5.31 11.91
C PHE A 279 -9.56 4.04 11.16
N ASN A 280 -8.53 4.13 10.31
CA ASN A 280 -8.01 2.99 9.55
C ASN A 280 -7.50 1.88 10.49
N GLN A 281 -6.83 2.23 11.59
CA GLN A 281 -6.38 1.26 12.60
C GLN A 281 -7.55 0.54 13.28
N VAL A 282 -8.58 1.28 13.73
CA VAL A 282 -9.78 0.67 14.33
C VAL A 282 -10.50 -0.21 13.31
N LEU A 283 -10.64 0.25 12.07
CA LEU A 283 -11.24 -0.53 10.99
C LEU A 283 -10.45 -1.82 10.72
N ASN A 284 -9.12 -1.77 10.69
CA ASN A 284 -8.26 -2.94 10.52
C ASN A 284 -8.56 -4.02 11.56
N ASN A 285 -8.62 -3.62 12.84
CA ASN A 285 -8.93 -4.55 13.92
C ASN A 285 -10.32 -5.17 13.74
N ARG A 286 -11.33 -4.34 13.44
CA ARG A 286 -12.71 -4.79 13.21
C ARG A 286 -12.85 -5.72 11.99
N VAL A 287 -12.05 -5.52 10.94
CA VAL A 287 -12.00 -6.42 9.79
C VAL A 287 -11.28 -7.71 10.16
N ALA A 288 -10.15 -7.61 10.87
CA ALA A 288 -9.39 -8.76 11.35
C ALA A 288 -10.27 -9.71 12.17
N ASP A 289 -11.09 -9.16 13.07
CA ASP A 289 -12.01 -9.88 13.96
C ASP A 289 -13.34 -10.29 13.29
N GLY A 290 -13.61 -9.84 12.06
CA GLY A 290 -14.89 -10.10 11.39
C GLY A 290 -16.10 -9.41 12.03
N THR A 291 -15.88 -8.27 12.70
CA THR A 291 -16.90 -7.49 13.43
C THR A 291 -17.23 -6.13 12.79
N HIS A 292 -16.52 -5.71 11.74
CA HIS A 292 -16.75 -4.44 11.03
C HIS A 292 -18.17 -4.25 10.47
N HIS A 293 -18.91 -5.33 10.24
CA HIS A 293 -20.27 -5.34 9.71
C HIS A 293 -21.35 -5.63 10.77
N LYS A 294 -20.94 -5.76 12.04
CA LYS A 294 -21.81 -6.10 13.17
C LYS A 294 -21.87 -4.94 14.15
N LEU A 295 -23.05 -4.69 14.73
CA LEU A 295 -23.18 -3.84 15.90
C LEU A 295 -22.81 -4.65 17.14
N LEU A 296 -21.93 -4.11 17.98
CA LEU A 296 -21.60 -4.64 19.30
C LEU A 296 -22.13 -3.70 20.39
N PRO A 297 -22.38 -4.22 21.61
CA PRO A 297 -22.79 -3.36 22.73
C PRO A 297 -21.80 -2.21 22.95
N GLY A 298 -22.33 -0.99 23.05
CA GLY A 298 -21.51 0.22 23.24
C GLY A 298 -20.98 0.85 21.96
N ASP A 299 -21.21 0.26 20.78
CA ASP A 299 -20.95 0.92 19.49
C ASP A 299 -21.76 2.22 19.36
N GLN A 300 -21.29 3.12 18.50
CA GLN A 300 -22.14 4.14 17.89
C GLN A 300 -22.64 3.63 16.55
N GLY A 301 -23.94 3.32 16.46
CA GLY A 301 -24.61 2.99 15.22
C GLY A 301 -24.78 4.22 14.34
N PHE A 302 -24.71 4.03 13.03
CA PHE A 302 -24.70 5.12 12.03
C PHE A 302 -25.72 4.86 10.94
N LEU A 303 -26.65 5.81 10.73
CA LEU A 303 -27.64 5.77 9.65
C LEU A 303 -27.02 6.37 8.38
N LEU A 304 -26.83 5.56 7.34
CA LEU A 304 -26.09 5.97 6.15
C LEU A 304 -26.81 7.05 5.31
N ASN A 305 -28.15 7.06 5.33
CA ASN A 305 -28.97 8.04 4.61
C ASN A 305 -28.93 9.46 5.20
N SER A 306 -28.98 9.56 6.53
CA SER A 306 -29.19 10.79 7.29
C SER A 306 -27.96 11.22 8.09
N ARG A 307 -26.94 10.35 8.19
CA ARG A 307 -25.74 10.52 9.01
C ARG A 307 -26.02 10.69 10.50
N ARG A 308 -27.22 10.33 10.96
CA ARG A 308 -27.57 10.34 12.37
C ARG A 308 -26.89 9.16 13.07
N MET A 309 -26.52 9.38 14.32
CA MET A 309 -25.89 8.39 15.17
C MET A 309 -26.83 8.02 16.31
N PHE A 310 -26.68 6.81 16.83
CA PHE A 310 -27.35 6.34 18.04
C PHE A 310 -26.39 5.43 18.81
N HIS A 311 -26.52 5.44 20.14
CA HIS A 311 -25.78 4.54 21.00
C HIS A 311 -26.41 3.14 20.92
N VAL A 312 -25.58 2.10 20.75
CA VAL A 312 -26.05 0.73 20.62
C VAL A 312 -26.20 0.09 22.00
N GLU A 313 -27.45 -0.17 22.38
CA GLU A 313 -27.79 -0.88 23.61
C GLU A 313 -28.15 -2.35 23.33
N GLN A 314 -28.25 -3.15 24.38
CA GLN A 314 -28.62 -4.58 24.27
C GLN A 314 -30.01 -4.77 23.63
N SER A 315 -30.95 -3.87 23.92
CA SER A 315 -32.30 -3.86 23.33
C SER A 315 -32.29 -3.65 21.82
N ASP A 316 -31.34 -2.88 21.27
CA ASP A 316 -31.19 -2.67 19.83
C ASP A 316 -30.70 -3.94 19.13
N LEU A 317 -29.81 -4.70 19.78
CA LEU A 317 -29.27 -5.95 19.25
C LEU A 317 -30.33 -7.07 19.19
N GLU A 318 -31.30 -7.03 20.10
CA GLU A 318 -32.43 -7.97 20.16
C GLU A 318 -33.59 -7.57 19.23
N ASN A 319 -33.57 -6.34 18.70
CA ASN A 319 -34.61 -5.82 17.83
C ASN A 319 -34.44 -6.32 16.38
N SER A 320 -35.44 -7.06 15.88
CA SER A 320 -35.45 -7.59 14.52
C SER A 320 -35.42 -6.50 13.42
N GLU A 321 -35.97 -5.31 13.69
CA GLU A 321 -35.93 -4.19 12.75
C GLU A 321 -34.50 -3.65 12.62
N THR A 322 -33.76 -3.53 13.73
CA THR A 322 -32.35 -3.14 13.71
C THR A 322 -31.52 -4.16 12.93
N ALA A 323 -31.76 -5.45 13.15
CA ALA A 323 -31.09 -6.52 12.40
C ALA A 323 -31.36 -6.42 10.89
N ALA A 324 -32.62 -6.23 10.49
CA ALA A 324 -33.00 -6.08 9.08
C ALA A 324 -32.36 -4.84 8.42
N ARG A 325 -32.30 -3.71 9.15
CA ARG A 325 -31.65 -2.47 8.68
C ARG A 325 -30.13 -2.60 8.59
N LEU A 326 -29.52 -3.40 9.46
CA LEU A 326 -28.09 -3.71 9.40
C LEU A 326 -27.78 -4.63 8.21
N GLU A 327 -28.60 -5.64 7.97
CA GLU A 327 -28.45 -6.56 6.84
C GLU A 327 -28.65 -5.87 5.50
N SER A 328 -29.64 -4.97 5.39
CA SER A 328 -29.87 -4.18 4.17
C SER A 328 -28.83 -3.08 3.93
N GLY A 329 -27.92 -2.86 4.88
CA GLY A 329 -26.92 -1.80 4.80
C GLY A 329 -27.49 -0.39 4.95
N GLU A 330 -28.66 -0.22 5.57
CA GLU A 330 -29.19 1.10 5.93
C GLU A 330 -28.43 1.70 7.14
N ILE A 331 -28.01 0.82 8.05
CA ILE A 331 -27.18 1.17 9.21
C ILE A 331 -25.84 0.43 9.20
N SER A 332 -24.86 0.99 9.91
CA SER A 332 -23.51 0.45 10.06
C SER A 332 -22.97 0.78 11.46
N PRO A 333 -22.11 -0.06 12.07
CA PRO A 333 -21.22 0.42 13.10
C PRO A 333 -20.34 1.54 12.54
N SER A 334 -19.86 2.41 13.41
CA SER A 334 -18.95 3.51 13.04
C SER A 334 -17.63 3.43 13.78
N GLY A 335 -16.60 4.06 13.23
CA GLY A 335 -15.30 4.23 13.86
C GLY A 335 -15.03 5.71 14.20
N PRO A 336 -14.00 5.98 15.02
CA PRO A 336 -13.73 7.30 15.54
C PRO A 336 -13.04 8.19 14.50
N MET A 337 -13.50 9.43 14.38
CA MET A 337 -12.71 10.55 13.84
C MET A 337 -12.43 11.49 15.01
N TRP A 338 -11.31 11.25 15.69
CA TRP A 338 -11.03 11.85 17.00
C TRP A 338 -11.00 13.38 16.98
N GLY A 339 -11.82 13.97 17.84
CA GLY A 339 -11.81 15.38 18.16
C GLY A 339 -12.71 15.65 19.36
N THR A 340 -12.68 16.88 19.85
CA THR A 340 -13.33 17.29 21.10
C THR A 340 -14.86 17.19 21.07
N THR A 341 -15.47 17.22 19.89
CA THR A 341 -16.93 17.11 19.67
C THR A 341 -17.38 15.70 19.27
N MET A 342 -16.47 14.72 19.22
CA MET A 342 -16.80 13.37 18.73
C MET A 342 -17.78 12.66 19.69
N PRO A 343 -18.92 12.14 19.20
CA PRO A 343 -19.74 11.20 19.97
C PRO A 343 -18.95 9.93 20.31
N ARG A 344 -18.83 9.62 21.59
CA ARG A 344 -18.00 8.51 22.10
C ARG A 344 -18.76 7.19 22.11
N ALA A 345 -18.08 6.11 21.76
CA ALA A 345 -18.53 4.77 22.10
C ALA A 345 -18.53 4.58 23.64
N THR A 346 -18.99 3.42 24.12
CA THR A 346 -18.89 3.05 25.54
C THR A 346 -18.36 1.65 25.72
N GLY A 347 -17.99 1.31 26.98
CA GLY A 347 -17.54 -0.03 27.34
C GLY A 347 -16.26 -0.44 26.62
N GLU A 348 -16.23 -1.68 26.13
CA GLU A 348 -15.05 -2.26 25.47
C GLU A 348 -14.70 -1.54 24.15
N ILE A 349 -15.69 -1.08 23.40
CA ILE A 349 -15.46 -0.36 22.15
C ILE A 349 -14.74 0.96 22.39
N ASP A 350 -15.14 1.73 23.41
CA ASP A 350 -14.44 2.97 23.78
C ASP A 350 -13.00 2.70 24.21
N ALA A 351 -12.75 1.61 24.93
CA ALA A 351 -11.41 1.21 25.34
C ALA A 351 -10.52 0.88 24.12
N ILE A 352 -11.05 0.17 23.12
CA ILE A 352 -10.35 -0.12 21.86
C ILE A 352 -10.02 1.18 21.10
N GLU A 353 -10.98 2.09 20.98
CA GLU A 353 -10.79 3.36 20.29
C GLU A 353 -9.78 4.27 21.01
N LEU A 354 -9.82 4.31 22.34
CA LEU A 354 -8.85 5.03 23.17
C LEU A 354 -7.45 4.43 23.06
N GLN A 355 -7.34 3.09 23.01
CA GLN A 355 -6.07 2.43 22.81
C GLN A 355 -5.48 2.76 21.44
N ALA A 356 -6.31 2.82 20.38
CA ALA A 356 -5.86 3.23 19.05
C ALA A 356 -5.34 4.69 19.06
N LEU A 357 -6.02 5.60 19.77
CA LEU A 357 -5.52 6.97 19.97
C LEU A 357 -4.19 6.98 20.75
N ALA A 358 -4.10 6.23 21.85
CA ALA A 358 -2.91 6.15 22.69
C ALA A 358 -1.69 5.56 21.95
N ASN A 359 -1.91 4.63 21.02
CA ASN A 359 -0.86 4.07 20.17
C ASN A 359 -0.20 5.14 19.28
N THR A 360 -0.87 6.27 19.05
CA THR A 360 -0.30 7.43 18.36
C THR A 360 0.54 8.32 19.29
N GLY A 361 0.58 8.04 20.59
CA GLY A 361 1.20 8.91 21.59
C GLY A 361 0.42 10.21 21.88
N VAL A 362 -0.80 10.34 21.35
CA VAL A 362 -1.72 11.44 21.62
C VAL A 362 -2.77 10.98 22.63
N SER A 363 -3.17 11.86 23.55
CA SER A 363 -4.28 11.65 24.47
C SER A 363 -5.46 12.57 24.14
N THR A 364 -6.62 12.34 24.76
CA THR A 364 -7.78 13.24 24.61
C THR A 364 -7.48 14.65 25.13
N LYS A 365 -6.62 14.78 26.15
CA LYS A 365 -6.21 16.07 26.70
C LYS A 365 -5.34 16.87 25.73
N ASP A 366 -4.55 16.20 24.90
CA ASP A 366 -3.73 16.87 23.88
C ASP A 366 -4.62 17.44 22.78
N LEU A 367 -5.69 16.73 22.40
CA LEU A 367 -6.72 17.25 21.48
C LEU A 367 -7.42 18.48 22.06
N GLU A 368 -7.85 18.42 23.33
CA GLU A 368 -8.46 19.57 24.03
C GLU A 368 -7.50 20.76 24.13
N SER A 369 -6.23 20.50 24.44
CA SER A 369 -5.19 21.51 24.53
C SER A 369 -4.96 22.19 23.18
N CYS A 370 -4.77 21.42 22.11
CA CYS A 370 -4.55 21.97 20.77
C CYS A 370 -5.73 22.82 20.28
N GLU A 371 -6.98 22.40 20.53
CA GLU A 371 -8.16 23.20 20.18
C GLU A 371 -8.16 24.55 20.92
N SER A 372 -7.70 24.58 22.17
CA SER A 372 -7.62 25.80 22.96
C SER A 372 -6.48 26.75 22.56
N ARG A 373 -5.37 26.24 22.00
CA ARG A 373 -4.16 27.01 21.68
C ARG A 373 -4.22 27.70 20.31
N ASP A 374 -4.42 26.89 19.27
CA ASP A 374 -3.91 27.24 17.93
C ASP A 374 -5.06 27.58 16.98
N HIS A 375 -6.17 26.84 17.04
CA HIS A 375 -7.33 27.02 16.17
C HIS A 375 -8.64 26.50 16.81
N PRO A 376 -9.29 27.30 17.67
CA PRO A 376 -10.57 26.90 18.25
C PRO A 376 -11.58 26.63 17.12
N GLN A 377 -12.23 25.45 17.15
CA GLN A 377 -13.16 24.90 16.14
C GLN A 377 -12.56 24.08 14.97
N MET A 378 -11.25 23.81 14.93
CA MET A 378 -10.64 23.10 13.79
C MET A 378 -10.30 21.62 14.03
N ILE A 379 -10.25 21.15 15.28
CA ILE A 379 -9.99 19.73 15.54
C ILE A 379 -11.25 18.89 15.36
N GLY A 380 -12.42 19.42 15.72
CA GLY A 380 -13.77 18.90 15.44
C GLY A 380 -13.86 17.40 15.14
N GLY A 381 -14.41 16.63 16.06
CA GLY A 381 -14.56 15.18 15.90
C GLY A 381 -15.92 14.76 15.37
N ASP A 382 -15.99 13.61 14.70
CA ASP A 382 -17.22 12.99 14.18
C ASP A 382 -17.07 11.45 14.16
N ARG A 383 -18.06 10.74 13.66
CA ARG A 383 -18.01 9.31 13.40
C ARG A 383 -18.07 9.03 11.90
N ARG A 384 -17.40 7.97 11.48
CA ARG A 384 -17.44 7.47 10.09
C ARG A 384 -17.95 6.03 10.08
N PRO A 385 -18.89 5.65 9.20
CA PRO A 385 -19.33 4.25 9.11
C PRO A 385 -18.15 3.35 8.73
N LEU A 386 -18.03 2.19 9.37
CA LEU A 386 -16.93 1.24 9.13
C LEU A 386 -17.02 0.55 7.77
N ARG A 387 -18.20 0.52 7.16
CA ARG A 387 -18.42 -0.13 5.86
C ARG A 387 -19.26 0.72 4.91
N ILE A 388 -19.13 0.41 3.63
CA ILE A 388 -19.91 0.96 2.53
C ILE A 388 -20.73 -0.19 1.92
N PRO A 389 -22.07 -0.08 1.80
CA PRO A 389 -22.86 -1.11 1.12
C PRO A 389 -22.52 -1.14 -0.37
N VAL A 390 -22.42 -2.36 -0.92
CA VAL A 390 -22.30 -2.62 -2.35
C VAL A 390 -23.62 -3.21 -2.82
N ILE A 391 -24.27 -2.52 -3.76
CA ILE A 391 -25.61 -2.86 -4.22
C ILE A 391 -25.53 -3.36 -5.67
N ASP A 392 -26.39 -4.31 -6.03
CA ASP A 392 -26.50 -4.91 -7.37
C ASP A 392 -25.15 -5.33 -8.00
N PRO A 393 -24.37 -6.22 -7.33
CA PRO A 393 -23.10 -6.70 -7.85
C PRO A 393 -23.29 -7.63 -9.05
N GLU A 394 -22.54 -7.38 -10.12
CA GLU A 394 -22.45 -8.21 -11.32
C GLU A 394 -20.98 -8.40 -11.70
N VAL A 395 -20.62 -9.63 -12.08
CA VAL A 395 -19.29 -9.95 -12.59
C VAL A 395 -19.41 -10.74 -13.90
N GLU A 396 -18.59 -10.36 -14.86
CA GLU A 396 -18.55 -10.99 -16.19
C GLU A 396 -17.10 -11.08 -16.67
N GLY A 397 -16.69 -12.26 -17.14
CA GLY A 397 -15.39 -12.46 -17.79
C GLY A 397 -15.57 -12.50 -19.29
N GLY A 398 -14.65 -11.88 -20.04
CA GLY A 398 -14.76 -11.83 -21.49
C GLY A 398 -13.45 -11.50 -22.20
N VAL A 399 -13.51 -11.52 -23.52
CA VAL A 399 -12.43 -11.08 -24.41
C VAL A 399 -13.08 -10.21 -25.48
N ASP A 400 -12.50 -9.04 -25.73
CA ASP A 400 -12.90 -8.17 -26.86
C ASP A 400 -11.67 -7.84 -27.73
N GLU A 401 -11.83 -6.92 -28.68
CA GLU A 401 -10.75 -6.49 -29.59
C GLU A 401 -9.54 -5.85 -28.86
N HIS A 402 -9.67 -5.57 -27.55
CA HIS A 402 -8.62 -5.02 -26.69
C HIS A 402 -8.10 -6.04 -25.66
N GLY A 403 -8.39 -7.32 -25.86
CA GLY A 403 -7.88 -8.41 -25.05
C GLY A 403 -8.84 -8.89 -23.96
N ALA A 404 -8.30 -9.72 -23.07
CA ALA A 404 -9.02 -10.26 -21.93
C ALA A 404 -9.48 -9.17 -20.96
N TYR A 405 -10.65 -9.37 -20.34
CA TYR A 405 -11.13 -8.53 -19.26
C TYR A 405 -11.98 -9.28 -18.26
N ILE A 406 -12.03 -8.75 -17.04
CA ILE A 406 -13.06 -9.04 -16.04
C ILE A 406 -13.82 -7.74 -15.76
N ARG A 407 -15.12 -7.73 -16.07
CA ARG A 407 -16.03 -6.64 -15.77
C ARG A 407 -16.62 -6.84 -14.38
N CYS A 408 -16.47 -5.84 -13.52
CA CYS A 408 -17.16 -5.73 -12.24
C CYS A 408 -18.12 -4.53 -12.31
N ALA A 409 -19.40 -4.76 -12.02
CA ALA A 409 -20.39 -3.69 -11.94
C ALA A 409 -21.14 -3.74 -10.61
N PHE A 410 -21.39 -2.56 -10.03
CA PHE A 410 -22.00 -2.42 -8.70
C PHE A 410 -22.39 -0.96 -8.45
N GLU A 411 -23.25 -0.73 -7.47
CA GLU A 411 -23.69 0.58 -7.01
C GLU A 411 -23.06 0.92 -5.67
N LEU A 412 -22.64 2.19 -5.52
CA LEU A 412 -22.16 2.73 -4.26
C LEU A 412 -22.90 4.01 -3.89
N PRO A 413 -23.15 4.26 -2.59
CA PRO A 413 -23.74 5.49 -2.13
C PRO A 413 -22.80 6.69 -2.36
N ARG A 414 -23.38 7.89 -2.38
CA ARG A 414 -22.62 9.14 -2.53
C ARG A 414 -21.46 9.26 -1.53
N GLY A 415 -20.33 9.80 -1.97
CA GLY A 415 -19.13 9.97 -1.15
C GLY A 415 -18.24 8.74 -1.05
N SER A 416 -18.61 7.65 -1.74
CA SER A 416 -17.81 6.42 -1.88
C SER A 416 -17.05 6.40 -3.19
N PHE A 417 -15.95 5.67 -3.23
CA PHE A 417 -15.10 5.52 -4.40
C PHE A 417 -15.06 4.05 -4.84
N ALA A 418 -15.20 3.81 -6.15
CA ALA A 418 -15.13 2.46 -6.69
C ALA A 418 -13.76 1.80 -6.49
N THR A 419 -12.69 2.61 -6.38
CA THR A 419 -11.35 2.11 -6.09
C THR A 419 -11.33 1.29 -4.81
N THR A 420 -12.09 1.64 -3.76
CA THR A 420 -12.13 0.85 -2.51
C THR A 420 -12.71 -0.56 -2.71
N VAL A 421 -13.68 -0.72 -3.61
CA VAL A 421 -14.22 -2.05 -3.99
C VAL A 421 -13.20 -2.79 -4.83
N MET A 422 -12.62 -2.11 -5.83
CA MET A 422 -11.67 -2.72 -6.74
C MET A 422 -10.38 -3.13 -6.05
N ASP A 423 -9.95 -2.42 -5.01
CA ASP A 423 -8.76 -2.74 -4.20
C ASP A 423 -8.89 -4.13 -3.54
N GLU A 424 -10.05 -4.44 -2.96
CA GLU A 424 -10.36 -5.78 -2.41
C GLU A 424 -10.40 -6.88 -3.48
N ILE A 425 -10.81 -6.56 -4.71
CA ILE A 425 -10.97 -7.53 -5.80
C ILE A 425 -9.65 -7.78 -6.53
N MET A 426 -8.97 -6.70 -6.92
CA MET A 426 -7.73 -6.72 -7.67
C MET A 426 -6.58 -7.16 -6.77
N LYS A 427 -6.52 -6.61 -5.54
CA LYS A 427 -5.37 -6.71 -4.64
C LYS A 427 -4.09 -6.50 -5.43
N GLU A 428 -3.95 -5.27 -5.97
CA GLU A 428 -2.82 -4.84 -6.82
C GLU A 428 -1.58 -5.60 -6.39
N ASN A 429 -0.99 -6.38 -7.32
CA ASN A 429 0.07 -7.34 -7.07
C ASN A 429 0.95 -6.86 -5.91
N GLU A 430 0.77 -7.43 -4.71
CA GLU A 430 1.68 -7.23 -3.56
C GLU A 430 3.11 -7.69 -3.88
N MET A 431 3.39 -8.08 -5.14
CA MET A 431 4.61 -8.70 -5.60
C MET A 431 5.50 -7.81 -6.49
N SER A 432 5.06 -6.68 -7.08
CA SER A 432 5.90 -5.95 -8.07
C SER A 432 6.27 -4.49 -7.75
N ASP A 433 5.32 -3.63 -7.35
CA ASP A 433 5.58 -2.17 -7.35
C ASP A 433 6.24 -1.64 -6.06
N ASP A 434 6.40 -2.46 -5.01
CA ASP A 434 7.06 -2.09 -3.76
C ASP A 434 8.33 -2.92 -3.46
N ILE A 435 8.82 -3.71 -4.43
CA ILE A 435 10.11 -4.39 -4.26
C ILE A 435 11.21 -3.33 -4.26
N ARG A 436 11.88 -3.18 -3.12
CA ARG A 436 12.99 -2.24 -2.91
C ARG A 436 14.29 -2.92 -2.54
N HIS A 437 14.25 -4.24 -2.31
CA HIS A 437 15.39 -5.01 -1.88
C HIS A 437 15.47 -6.36 -2.61
N ILE A 438 16.53 -6.56 -3.39
CA ILE A 438 16.79 -7.81 -4.09
C ILE A 438 17.80 -8.62 -3.29
N CYS A 439 17.35 -9.75 -2.75
CA CYS A 439 18.14 -10.60 -1.87
C CYS A 439 18.54 -11.91 -2.57
N PHE A 440 19.80 -12.29 -2.45
CA PHE A 440 20.36 -13.49 -3.04
C PHE A 440 20.87 -14.45 -1.95
N ASP A 441 20.61 -15.75 -2.09
CA ASP A 441 21.49 -16.74 -1.49
C ASP A 441 22.86 -16.71 -2.18
N TRP A 442 23.90 -17.13 -1.46
CA TRP A 442 25.23 -17.17 -2.03
C TRP A 442 25.52 -18.49 -2.75
N GLY A 443 25.27 -19.64 -2.11
CA GLY A 443 25.66 -20.95 -2.61
C GLY A 443 24.55 -21.63 -3.41
N GLY A 444 24.72 -21.78 -4.72
CA GLY A 444 23.71 -22.32 -5.62
C GLY A 444 22.98 -21.24 -6.43
N VAL A 445 23.17 -19.96 -6.07
CA VAL A 445 22.61 -18.79 -6.78
C VAL A 445 23.75 -17.91 -7.34
N ILE A 446 24.58 -17.32 -6.48
CA ILE A 446 25.74 -16.52 -6.94
C ILE A 446 26.93 -17.43 -7.28
N LEU A 447 27.24 -18.38 -6.40
CA LEU A 447 28.40 -19.25 -6.46
C LEU A 447 27.98 -20.71 -6.72
N LYS A 448 28.71 -21.42 -7.56
CA LYS A 448 28.52 -22.87 -7.71
C LYS A 448 29.11 -23.58 -6.48
N ILE A 449 28.43 -24.63 -6.04
CA ILE A 449 28.88 -25.46 -4.93
C ILE A 449 28.85 -26.94 -5.31
N CYS A 450 29.74 -27.72 -4.69
CA CYS A 450 29.69 -29.18 -4.80
C CYS A 450 28.35 -29.71 -4.26
N ARG A 451 27.79 -30.69 -4.96
CA ARG A 451 26.53 -31.36 -4.57
C ARG A 451 26.77 -32.74 -4.00
N THR A 452 27.93 -33.33 -4.30
CA THR A 452 28.34 -34.65 -3.79
C THR A 452 29.70 -34.59 -3.11
N TRP A 453 29.97 -35.55 -2.22
CA TRP A 453 31.28 -35.69 -1.58
C TRP A 453 32.37 -35.99 -2.61
N GLU A 454 32.04 -36.79 -3.63
CA GLU A 454 32.94 -37.13 -4.72
C GLU A 454 33.37 -35.91 -5.53
N GLU A 455 32.46 -34.97 -5.81
CA GLU A 455 32.81 -33.69 -6.43
C GLU A 455 33.77 -32.89 -5.56
N GLY A 456 33.48 -32.78 -4.26
CA GLY A 456 34.37 -32.11 -3.31
C GLY A 456 35.77 -32.74 -3.24
N CYS A 457 35.86 -34.07 -3.25
CA CYS A 457 37.15 -34.77 -3.34
C CYS A 457 37.89 -34.46 -4.65
N ALA A 458 37.19 -34.49 -5.78
CA ALA A 458 37.79 -34.22 -7.08
C ALA A 458 38.36 -32.79 -7.15
N ASN A 459 37.60 -31.80 -6.68
CA ASN A 459 38.02 -30.40 -6.65
C ASN A 459 39.15 -30.14 -5.64
N ALA A 460 39.19 -30.88 -4.53
CA ALA A 460 40.28 -30.80 -3.56
C ALA A 460 41.56 -31.54 -3.98
N GLY A 461 41.54 -32.27 -5.12
CA GLY A 461 42.64 -33.15 -5.51
C GLY A 461 42.83 -34.35 -4.57
N ILE A 462 41.79 -34.72 -3.81
CA ILE A 462 41.82 -35.84 -2.87
C ILE A 462 41.35 -37.11 -3.57
N GLU A 463 42.16 -38.16 -3.47
CA GLU A 463 41.83 -39.47 -4.05
C GLU A 463 40.54 -40.02 -3.44
N LYS A 464 39.56 -40.33 -4.30
CA LYS A 464 38.29 -40.90 -3.91
C LYS A 464 38.49 -42.26 -3.20
N LYS A 465 37.91 -42.39 -2.00
CA LYS A 465 37.90 -43.64 -1.23
C LYS A 465 36.66 -44.46 -1.56
N THR A 466 36.38 -45.48 -0.74
CA THR A 466 35.21 -46.35 -0.97
C THR A 466 33.91 -45.54 -0.98
N LYS A 467 32.93 -45.94 -1.81
CA LYS A 467 31.60 -45.30 -1.87
C LYS A 467 30.92 -45.23 -0.50
N LYS A 468 31.15 -46.25 0.35
CA LYS A 468 30.65 -46.29 1.73
C LYS A 468 31.24 -45.15 2.57
N ALA A 469 32.56 -44.92 2.49
CA ALA A 469 33.23 -43.84 3.21
C ALA A 469 32.74 -42.46 2.77
N GLY A 470 32.66 -42.20 1.47
CA GLY A 470 32.14 -40.92 0.95
C GLY A 470 30.69 -40.66 1.36
N THR A 471 29.83 -41.68 1.27
CA THR A 471 28.42 -41.59 1.74
C THR A 471 28.34 -41.28 3.23
N ALA A 472 29.21 -41.89 4.05
CA ALA A 472 29.24 -41.66 5.49
C ALA A 472 29.69 -40.23 5.83
N CYS A 473 30.73 -39.72 5.15
CA CYS A 473 31.16 -38.33 5.27
C CYS A 473 30.02 -37.36 4.91
N TYR A 474 29.42 -37.52 3.74
CA TYR A 474 28.35 -36.65 3.26
C TYR A 474 27.15 -36.64 4.22
N LYS A 475 26.66 -37.82 4.62
CA LYS A 475 25.54 -37.94 5.56
C LYS A 475 25.87 -37.28 6.90
N LYS A 476 27.11 -37.45 7.39
CA LYS A 476 27.53 -36.84 8.65
C LYS A 476 27.62 -35.32 8.54
N MET A 477 28.22 -34.81 7.47
CA MET A 477 28.33 -33.39 7.16
C MET A 477 26.95 -32.74 7.18
N ARG A 478 25.99 -33.23 6.38
CA ARG A 478 24.61 -32.72 6.34
C ARG A 478 23.91 -32.75 7.71
N ALA A 479 24.19 -33.77 8.53
CA ALA A 479 23.57 -33.90 9.85
C ALA A 479 24.09 -32.90 10.89
N ILE A 480 25.32 -32.40 10.75
CA ILE A 480 25.95 -31.47 11.71
C ILE A 480 26.11 -30.05 11.15
N GLU A 481 25.88 -29.87 9.86
CA GLU A 481 25.97 -28.61 9.12
C GLU A 481 25.13 -27.48 9.72
N PRO A 482 23.86 -27.67 10.15
CA PRO A 482 23.08 -26.59 10.76
C PRO A 482 23.75 -25.97 12.00
N ARG A 483 24.36 -26.81 12.85
CA ARG A 483 25.10 -26.34 14.05
C ARG A 483 26.39 -25.63 13.67
N TYR A 484 27.02 -26.04 12.57
CA TYR A 484 28.25 -25.43 12.08
C TYR A 484 27.99 -24.08 11.41
N GLN A 485 26.99 -24.01 10.53
CA GLN A 485 26.56 -22.78 9.86
C GLN A 485 25.99 -21.73 10.83
N THR A 486 25.54 -22.11 12.02
CA THR A 486 25.07 -21.15 13.05
C THR A 486 26.15 -20.78 14.07
N GLY A 487 27.43 -21.14 13.83
CA GLY A 487 28.54 -20.83 14.73
C GLY A 487 28.54 -21.63 16.05
N GLN A 488 27.69 -22.64 16.19
CA GLN A 488 27.58 -23.49 17.40
C GLN A 488 28.59 -24.64 17.43
N MET A 489 29.47 -24.74 16.43
CA MET A 489 30.50 -25.77 16.31
C MET A 489 31.77 -25.16 15.70
N SER A 490 32.94 -25.52 16.24
CA SER A 490 34.23 -25.09 15.68
C SER A 490 34.65 -25.94 14.48
N ASP A 491 35.46 -25.39 13.59
CA ASP A 491 35.99 -26.08 12.40
C ASP A 491 36.66 -27.42 12.77
N LYS A 492 37.51 -27.41 13.81
CA LYS A 492 38.18 -28.63 14.31
C LYS A 492 37.18 -29.70 14.75
N ALA A 493 36.09 -29.31 15.40
CA ALA A 493 35.06 -30.24 15.84
C ALA A 493 34.22 -30.76 14.66
N PHE A 494 33.95 -29.91 13.68
CA PHE A 494 33.23 -30.25 12.46
C PHE A 494 34.03 -31.27 11.61
N PHE A 495 35.28 -30.96 11.25
CA PHE A 495 36.13 -31.83 10.44
C PHE A 495 36.39 -33.19 11.10
N ARG A 496 36.71 -33.18 12.41
CA ARG A 496 36.91 -34.41 13.19
C ARG A 496 35.65 -35.28 13.20
N SER A 497 34.47 -34.68 13.30
CA SER A 497 33.21 -35.42 13.35
C SER A 497 32.91 -36.13 12.03
N ILE A 498 33.26 -35.52 10.90
CA ILE A 498 33.09 -36.09 9.55
C ILE A 498 34.13 -37.20 9.31
N SER A 499 35.41 -36.95 9.59
CA SER A 499 36.47 -37.95 9.47
C SER A 499 36.16 -39.22 10.28
N LYS A 500 35.71 -39.06 11.54
CA LYS A 500 35.31 -40.19 12.39
C LYS A 500 34.13 -40.99 11.82
N ALA A 501 33.21 -40.38 11.09
CA ALA A 501 32.04 -41.08 10.54
C ALA A 501 32.40 -42.05 9.41
N CYS A 502 33.56 -41.89 8.79
CA CYS A 502 34.07 -42.79 7.75
C CYS A 502 35.21 -43.70 8.23
N ASP A 503 35.31 -43.95 9.55
CA ASP A 503 36.40 -44.70 10.18
C ASP A 503 37.79 -44.14 9.81
N GLU A 504 37.89 -42.81 9.70
CA GLU A 504 39.12 -42.08 9.35
C GLU A 504 39.69 -42.45 7.96
N ALA A 505 38.86 -43.02 7.07
CA ALA A 505 39.23 -43.24 5.67
C ALA A 505 39.60 -41.95 4.94
N TYR A 506 39.05 -40.82 5.39
CA TYR A 506 39.50 -39.47 5.09
C TYR A 506 40.06 -38.85 6.38
N SER A 507 41.29 -38.35 6.34
CA SER A 507 41.90 -37.65 7.46
C SER A 507 41.19 -36.33 7.75
N ILE A 508 41.47 -35.71 8.90
CA ILE A 508 40.93 -34.39 9.23
C ILE A 508 41.36 -33.36 8.18
N ASP A 509 42.60 -33.44 7.69
CA ASP A 509 43.13 -32.53 6.67
C ASP A 509 42.48 -32.77 5.31
N ASP A 510 42.22 -34.04 4.93
CA ASP A 510 41.46 -34.35 3.72
C ASP A 510 40.05 -33.76 3.78
N VAL A 511 39.37 -33.88 4.92
CA VAL A 511 38.02 -33.32 5.12
C VAL A 511 38.04 -31.80 5.06
N ALA A 512 39.05 -31.15 5.66
CA ALA A 512 39.22 -29.71 5.60
C ALA A 512 39.47 -29.23 4.15
N ALA A 513 40.32 -29.95 3.40
CA ALA A 513 40.60 -29.66 1.99
C ALA A 513 39.33 -29.81 1.13
N VAL A 514 38.54 -30.87 1.36
CA VAL A 514 37.24 -31.08 0.68
C VAL A 514 36.25 -29.98 1.02
N HIS A 515 36.18 -29.55 2.28
CA HIS A 515 35.31 -28.46 2.71
C HIS A 515 35.72 -27.12 2.08
N HIS A 516 37.02 -26.84 1.99
CA HIS A 516 37.53 -25.65 1.31
C HIS A 516 37.20 -25.67 -0.19
N ALA A 517 37.40 -26.81 -0.85
CA ALA A 517 37.10 -27.00 -2.28
C ALA A 517 35.59 -27.19 -2.58
N TRP A 518 34.72 -27.04 -1.58
CA TRP A 518 33.28 -27.15 -1.74
C TRP A 518 32.69 -25.99 -2.55
N LEU A 519 33.33 -24.83 -2.45
CA LEU A 519 33.01 -23.61 -3.18
C LEU A 519 33.77 -23.58 -4.51
N LEU A 520 33.03 -23.40 -5.61
CA LEU A 520 33.52 -23.39 -7.00
C LEU A 520 33.43 -21.96 -7.58
N ASP A 521 33.38 -21.83 -8.90
CA ASP A 521 33.28 -20.54 -9.58
C ASP A 521 31.87 -19.91 -9.48
N GLU A 522 31.79 -18.59 -9.67
CA GLU A 522 30.53 -17.87 -9.79
C GLU A 522 29.74 -18.29 -11.06
N TYR A 523 28.42 -18.11 -11.02
CA TYR A 523 27.62 -18.25 -12.24
C TYR A 523 27.90 -17.07 -13.18
N GLU A 524 28.04 -17.39 -14.46
CA GLU A 524 28.26 -16.41 -15.52
C GLU A 524 27.12 -15.38 -15.56
N GLY A 525 27.47 -14.09 -15.70
CA GLY A 525 26.54 -12.97 -15.80
C GLY A 525 25.88 -12.53 -14.48
N VAL A 526 26.12 -13.21 -13.35
CA VAL A 526 25.52 -12.79 -12.07
C VAL A 526 26.13 -11.48 -11.56
N GLY A 527 27.44 -11.31 -11.68
CA GLY A 527 28.11 -10.05 -11.30
C GLY A 527 27.59 -8.86 -12.09
N GLU A 528 27.49 -8.99 -13.41
CA GLU A 528 26.93 -7.96 -14.30
C GLU A 528 25.48 -7.59 -13.94
N LEU A 529 24.66 -8.59 -13.59
CA LEU A 529 23.29 -8.37 -13.15
C LEU A 529 23.23 -7.62 -11.81
N ILE A 530 24.10 -7.95 -10.85
CA ILE A 530 24.13 -7.27 -9.55
C ILE A 530 24.64 -5.83 -9.72
N ASP A 531 25.65 -5.62 -10.56
CA ASP A 531 26.13 -4.27 -10.90
C ASP A 531 25.00 -3.43 -11.51
N GLU A 532 24.26 -3.96 -12.49
CA GLU A 532 23.10 -3.29 -13.08
C GLU A 532 22.03 -2.97 -12.02
N LEU A 533 21.70 -3.92 -11.13
CA LEU A 533 20.73 -3.70 -10.06
C LEU A 533 21.15 -2.57 -9.10
N ASN A 534 22.45 -2.46 -8.81
CA ASN A 534 23.01 -1.40 -7.97
C ASN A 534 22.98 -0.02 -8.65
N GLU A 535 22.75 0.07 -9.97
CA GLU A 535 22.56 1.36 -10.66
C GLU A 535 21.15 1.96 -10.43
N TYR A 536 20.18 1.15 -9.99
CA TYR A 536 18.83 1.59 -9.72
C TYR A 536 18.72 2.29 -8.36
N ALA A 537 18.44 3.60 -8.37
CA ALA A 537 18.39 4.43 -7.17
C ALA A 537 17.35 4.01 -6.12
N ASP A 538 16.32 3.26 -6.51
CA ASP A 538 15.22 2.82 -5.64
C ASP A 538 15.34 1.35 -5.21
N LEU A 539 16.45 0.68 -5.57
CA LEU A 539 16.74 -0.70 -5.20
C LEU A 539 18.00 -0.78 -4.33
N THR A 540 18.03 -1.80 -3.47
CA THR A 540 19.22 -2.21 -2.72
C THR A 540 19.43 -3.69 -2.92
N THR A 541 20.68 -4.14 -2.87
CA THR A 541 21.02 -5.57 -3.01
C THR A 541 21.44 -6.18 -1.69
N GLY A 542 21.12 -7.46 -1.50
CA GLY A 542 21.43 -8.17 -0.28
C GLY A 542 21.85 -9.62 -0.51
N LEU A 543 22.65 -10.13 0.43
CA LEU A 543 23.11 -11.51 0.48
C LEU A 543 22.63 -12.10 1.80
N PHE A 544 21.85 -13.18 1.73
CA PHE A 544 21.35 -13.89 2.90
C PHE A 544 21.64 -15.39 2.76
N SER A 545 22.66 -15.88 3.45
CA SER A 545 23.15 -17.25 3.24
C SER A 545 23.36 -18.04 4.54
N ASN A 546 22.96 -19.32 4.50
CA ASN A 546 23.32 -20.29 5.52
C ASN A 546 24.75 -20.76 5.27
N THR A 547 25.71 -20.20 6.02
CA THR A 547 27.15 -20.39 5.78
C THR A 547 27.94 -20.32 7.09
N ASN A 548 29.22 -20.67 7.02
CA ASN A 548 30.15 -20.74 8.16
C ASN A 548 31.27 -19.69 8.03
N SER A 549 32.05 -19.49 9.08
CA SER A 549 33.13 -18.49 9.11
C SER A 549 34.20 -18.72 8.05
N LEU A 550 34.66 -19.96 7.83
CA LEU A 550 35.70 -20.24 6.83
C LEU A 550 35.27 -19.91 5.41
N HIS A 551 34.03 -20.26 5.06
CA HIS A 551 33.46 -19.91 3.77
C HIS A 551 33.16 -18.41 3.65
N TRP A 552 32.80 -17.75 4.74
CA TRP A 552 32.58 -16.31 4.77
C TRP A 552 33.86 -15.50 4.55
N ASP A 553 34.94 -15.86 5.24
CA ASP A 553 36.25 -15.21 5.06
C ASP A 553 36.71 -15.31 3.60
N ARG A 554 36.52 -16.49 2.98
CA ARG A 554 36.81 -16.70 1.56
C ARG A 554 35.93 -15.88 0.62
N MET A 555 34.66 -15.67 0.95
CA MET A 555 33.76 -14.80 0.18
C MET A 555 34.30 -13.37 0.10
N GLU A 556 34.77 -12.84 1.23
CA GLU A 556 35.28 -11.47 1.32
C GLU A 556 36.58 -11.28 0.51
N GLU A 557 37.36 -12.35 0.32
CA GLU A 557 38.62 -12.32 -0.42
C GLU A 557 38.47 -12.64 -1.91
N GLU A 558 37.56 -13.57 -2.27
CA GLU A 558 37.58 -14.25 -3.58
C GLU A 558 36.27 -14.17 -4.38
N SER A 559 35.21 -13.50 -3.90
CA SER A 559 33.92 -13.40 -4.60
C SER A 559 33.59 -11.96 -5.04
N PRO A 560 33.97 -11.55 -6.27
CA PRO A 560 33.70 -10.21 -6.78
C PRO A 560 32.21 -9.83 -6.77
N SER A 561 31.33 -10.78 -7.14
CA SER A 561 29.89 -10.53 -7.18
C SER A 561 29.31 -10.35 -5.78
N ALA A 562 29.81 -11.08 -4.78
CA ALA A 562 29.38 -10.87 -3.40
C ALA A 562 29.93 -9.54 -2.85
N PHE A 563 31.13 -9.12 -3.25
CA PHE A 563 31.75 -7.88 -2.77
C PHE A 563 30.89 -6.63 -3.05
N ILE A 564 30.29 -6.55 -4.25
CA ILE A 564 29.44 -5.43 -4.69
C ILE A 564 28.03 -5.42 -4.07
N ILE A 565 27.64 -6.46 -3.33
CA ILE A 565 26.36 -6.48 -2.62
C ILE A 565 26.41 -5.57 -1.38
N GLU A 566 25.39 -4.72 -1.24
CA GLU A 566 25.32 -3.69 -0.19
C GLU A 566 25.11 -4.30 1.22
N HIS A 567 24.18 -5.24 1.35
CA HIS A 567 23.79 -5.81 2.65
C HIS A 567 24.12 -7.30 2.74
N LYS A 568 25.12 -7.67 3.55
CA LYS A 568 25.57 -9.07 3.68
C LYS A 568 25.17 -9.69 5.03
N HIS A 569 24.55 -10.86 5.00
CA HIS A 569 24.14 -11.63 6.18
C HIS A 569 24.46 -13.13 6.04
N GLY A 570 25.38 -13.61 6.88
CA GLY A 570 25.68 -15.03 7.05
C GLY A 570 25.09 -15.59 8.34
N SER A 571 24.55 -16.80 8.31
CA SER A 571 23.92 -17.44 9.49
C SER A 571 24.84 -17.55 10.72
N HIS A 572 26.16 -17.70 10.52
CA HIS A 572 27.13 -17.83 11.62
C HIS A 572 27.35 -16.52 12.37
N LEU A 573 27.08 -15.35 11.74
CA LEU A 573 27.23 -14.04 12.37
C LEU A 573 26.14 -13.78 13.43
N PHE A 574 24.96 -14.37 13.25
CA PHE A 574 23.77 -14.09 14.07
C PHE A 574 23.22 -15.32 14.80
N GLY A 575 23.75 -16.52 14.51
CA GLY A 575 23.32 -17.78 15.11
C GLY A 575 21.93 -18.25 14.67
N LEU A 576 21.41 -17.70 13.58
CA LEU A 576 20.09 -17.99 13.00
C LEU A 576 20.24 -18.38 11.53
N ALA A 577 19.44 -19.34 11.06
CA ALA A 577 19.54 -19.87 9.71
C ALA A 577 18.15 -20.01 9.07
N LYS A 578 18.07 -19.82 7.76
CA LYS A 578 16.88 -20.18 6.96
C LYS A 578 16.61 -21.69 7.11
N PRO A 579 15.35 -22.16 7.12
CA PRO A 579 14.11 -21.41 6.92
C PRO A 579 13.42 -20.93 8.22
N ASP A 580 14.14 -20.73 9.33
CA ASP A 580 13.54 -20.25 10.59
C ASP A 580 13.00 -18.81 10.44
N GLU A 581 11.75 -18.56 10.85
CA GLU A 581 11.11 -17.24 10.85
C GLU A 581 11.94 -16.16 11.53
N LYS A 582 12.70 -16.52 12.59
CA LYS A 582 13.56 -15.59 13.31
C LYS A 582 14.72 -15.10 12.46
N ALA A 583 15.19 -15.93 11.52
CA ALA A 583 16.26 -15.56 10.61
C ALA A 583 15.76 -14.51 9.60
N PHE A 584 14.55 -14.69 9.04
CA PHE A 584 13.92 -13.72 8.14
C PHE A 584 13.61 -12.40 8.87
N ALA A 585 13.03 -12.46 10.07
CA ALA A 585 12.76 -11.28 10.91
C ALA A 585 14.03 -10.52 11.32
N ALA A 586 15.15 -11.23 11.51
CA ALA A 586 16.45 -10.59 11.78
C ALA A 586 16.99 -9.87 10.53
N TYR A 587 16.81 -10.47 9.35
CA TYR A 587 17.23 -9.88 8.09
C TYR A 587 16.44 -8.60 7.76
N GLU A 588 15.10 -8.63 7.82
CA GLU A 588 14.23 -7.46 7.58
C GLU A 588 14.65 -6.24 8.41
N ARG A 589 14.87 -6.45 9.72
CA ARG A 589 15.29 -5.38 10.63
C ARG A 589 16.61 -4.74 10.25
N ARG A 590 17.50 -5.48 9.57
CA ARG A 590 18.81 -4.94 9.20
C ARG A 590 18.82 -4.28 7.83
N VAL A 591 18.03 -4.77 6.88
CA VAL A 591 17.89 -4.11 5.57
C VAL A 591 16.83 -3.01 5.58
N ASN A 592 16.09 -2.87 6.68
CA ASN A 592 15.02 -1.89 6.86
C ASN A 592 13.98 -1.97 5.73
N ALA A 593 13.58 -3.20 5.38
CA ALA A 593 12.57 -3.50 4.38
C ALA A 593 11.62 -4.56 4.94
N ALA A 594 10.32 -4.38 4.73
CA ALA A 594 9.33 -5.41 5.05
C ALA A 594 9.42 -6.57 4.06
N GLY A 595 8.93 -7.76 4.43
CA GLY A 595 8.97 -8.94 3.57
C GLY A 595 8.32 -8.73 2.19
N SER A 596 7.23 -7.97 2.14
CA SER A 596 6.56 -7.59 0.90
C SER A 596 7.43 -6.75 -0.04
N GLN A 597 8.52 -6.15 0.47
CA GLN A 597 9.47 -5.32 -0.28
C GLN A 597 10.75 -6.07 -0.65
N ILE A 598 10.91 -7.31 -0.18
CA ILE A 598 12.08 -8.15 -0.42
C ILE A 598 11.72 -9.19 -1.49
N LEU A 599 12.52 -9.25 -2.55
CA LEU A 599 12.51 -10.34 -3.52
C LEU A 599 13.74 -11.21 -3.33
N PHE A 600 13.53 -12.46 -2.93
CA PHE A 600 14.57 -13.38 -2.49
C PHE A 600 14.78 -14.55 -3.46
N PHE A 601 16.02 -14.80 -3.88
CA PHE A 601 16.39 -15.90 -4.77
C PHE A 601 17.23 -16.96 -4.03
N ASP A 602 16.77 -18.20 -4.00
CA ASP A 602 17.45 -19.33 -3.34
C ASP A 602 17.27 -20.62 -4.16
N ASP A 603 18.23 -21.54 -4.15
CA ASP A 603 18.11 -22.81 -4.88
C ASP A 603 17.37 -23.89 -4.06
N SER A 604 17.28 -23.72 -2.74
CA SER A 604 16.64 -24.63 -1.79
C SER A 604 15.12 -24.40 -1.72
N PRO A 605 14.30 -25.42 -2.08
CA PRO A 605 12.84 -25.33 -1.95
C PRO A 605 12.37 -25.03 -0.53
N GLU A 606 13.08 -25.53 0.49
CA GLU A 606 12.72 -25.34 1.90
C GLU A 606 12.90 -23.88 2.33
N ASN A 607 13.98 -23.21 1.87
CA ASN A 607 14.24 -21.80 2.16
C ASN A 607 13.20 -20.90 1.47
N VAL A 608 12.90 -21.19 0.20
CA VAL A 608 11.88 -20.44 -0.56
C VAL A 608 10.50 -20.59 0.08
N ALA A 609 10.13 -21.80 0.50
CA ALA A 609 8.86 -22.04 1.19
C ALA A 609 8.80 -21.30 2.54
N GLY A 610 9.90 -21.32 3.31
CA GLY A 610 10.00 -20.58 4.57
C GLY A 610 9.86 -19.07 4.39
N ALA A 611 10.54 -18.50 3.38
CA ALA A 611 10.46 -17.09 3.06
C ALA A 611 9.03 -16.68 2.66
N ARG A 612 8.39 -17.44 1.77
CA ARG A 612 6.99 -17.20 1.37
C ARG A 612 6.01 -17.31 2.54
N ALA A 613 6.20 -18.29 3.43
CA ALA A 613 5.37 -18.44 4.63
C ALA A 613 5.53 -17.28 5.61
N PHE A 614 6.71 -16.66 5.67
CA PHE A 614 6.99 -15.49 6.48
C PHE A 614 6.45 -14.18 5.88
N GLY A 615 6.13 -14.17 4.58
CA GLY A 615 5.60 -13.00 3.87
C GLY A 615 6.58 -12.33 2.91
N TRP A 616 7.68 -13.00 2.54
CA TRP A 616 8.59 -12.51 1.50
C TRP A 616 8.14 -12.90 0.10
N ASN A 617 8.50 -12.08 -0.88
CA ASN A 617 8.55 -12.52 -2.26
C ASN A 617 9.79 -13.40 -2.42
N ALA A 618 9.64 -14.66 -2.83
CA ALA A 618 10.78 -15.54 -3.00
C ALA A 618 10.62 -16.47 -4.18
N GLU A 619 11.74 -16.78 -4.84
CA GLU A 619 11.79 -17.55 -6.07
C GLU A 619 12.90 -18.59 -6.03
N GLN A 620 12.56 -19.77 -6.55
CA GLN A 620 13.52 -20.85 -6.63
C GLN A 620 14.37 -20.72 -7.89
N VAL A 621 15.69 -20.72 -7.72
CA VAL A 621 16.65 -20.78 -8.82
C VAL A 621 17.01 -22.24 -9.14
N ASP A 622 16.88 -22.63 -10.40
CA ASP A 622 17.43 -23.91 -10.86
C ASP A 622 18.93 -23.77 -11.12
N PHE A 623 19.74 -24.25 -10.18
CA PHE A 623 21.20 -24.19 -10.22
C PHE A 623 21.83 -24.90 -11.43
N LYS A 624 21.07 -25.68 -12.20
CA LYS A 624 21.56 -26.31 -13.44
C LYS A 624 21.48 -25.40 -14.66
N LYS A 625 20.79 -24.27 -14.55
CA LYS A 625 20.60 -23.28 -15.62
C LYS A 625 21.38 -22.02 -15.30
N CYS A 626 21.47 -21.11 -16.27
CA CYS A 626 22.07 -19.80 -16.04
C CYS A 626 21.26 -19.03 -14.99
N THR A 627 21.86 -18.74 -13.83
CA THR A 627 21.19 -17.99 -12.76
C THR A 627 20.82 -16.59 -13.22
N ALA A 628 21.73 -15.86 -13.86
CA ALA A 628 21.50 -14.49 -14.30
C ALA A 628 20.28 -14.38 -15.24
N THR A 629 20.13 -15.31 -16.19
CA THR A 629 18.96 -15.36 -17.08
C THR A 629 17.66 -15.63 -16.33
N GLN A 630 17.68 -16.54 -15.34
CA GLN A 630 16.49 -16.87 -14.55
C GLN A 630 16.03 -15.70 -13.67
N VAL A 631 17.00 -15.07 -12.99
CA VAL A 631 16.75 -13.90 -12.15
C VAL A 631 16.26 -12.74 -13.00
N ARG A 632 16.94 -12.40 -14.10
CA ARG A 632 16.50 -11.34 -15.02
C ARG A 632 15.08 -11.56 -15.55
N ALA A 633 14.79 -12.75 -16.06
CA ALA A 633 13.45 -13.08 -16.55
C ALA A 633 12.36 -13.02 -15.47
N HIS A 634 12.74 -13.09 -14.19
CA HIS A 634 11.83 -12.83 -13.08
C HIS A 634 11.67 -11.33 -12.81
N LEU A 635 12.77 -10.59 -12.78
CA LEU A 635 12.78 -9.14 -12.58
C LEU A 635 12.03 -8.39 -13.69
N GLU A 636 12.22 -8.78 -14.96
CA GLU A 636 11.48 -8.22 -16.11
C GLU A 636 9.98 -8.50 -16.03
N ARG A 637 9.59 -9.69 -15.54
CA ARG A 637 8.18 -10.06 -15.34
C ARG A 637 7.52 -9.21 -14.26
N LEU A 638 8.29 -8.81 -13.25
CA LEU A 638 7.86 -7.90 -12.20
C LEU A 638 8.05 -6.42 -12.60
N MET A 639 8.46 -6.12 -13.83
CA MET A 639 8.72 -4.75 -14.30
C MET A 639 9.77 -4.00 -13.45
N ILE A 640 10.65 -4.73 -12.76
CA ILE A 640 11.77 -4.18 -12.00
C ILE A 640 12.91 -3.79 -12.96
N LEU A 641 13.16 -4.64 -13.97
CA LEU A 641 14.08 -4.35 -15.08
C LEU A 641 13.29 -4.14 -16.38
N GLU A 642 13.78 -3.25 -17.25
CA GLU A 642 13.24 -3.14 -18.60
C GLU A 642 13.61 -4.41 -19.41
N PRO A 643 12.73 -4.90 -20.31
CA PRO A 643 13.05 -6.04 -21.15
C PRO A 643 14.28 -5.76 -22.03
N ALA A 644 15.25 -6.68 -22.01
CA ALA A 644 16.47 -6.59 -22.81
C ALA A 644 16.25 -6.71 -24.34
#